data_AF-A0A0P0RIG6-F1
#
_entry.id   AF-A0A0P0RIG6-F1
#
_cell.length_a   1.000
_cell.length_b   1.000
_cell.length_c   1.000
_cell.angle_alpha   90.00
_cell.angle_beta   90.00
_cell.angle_gamma   90.00
#
_symmetry.space_group_name_H-M   'P 1'
#
loop_
_entity.id
_entity.type
_entity.pdbx_description
1 polymer ?
#
loop_
_entity_poly.entity_id
_entity_poly.type
_entity_poly.pdbx_seq_one_letter_code
_entity_poly.pdbx_strand_id
1 'polypeptide(L)'
;MTVIFGSSGMGKSRVCALLNQQALLQRRLFSDRPVPVAIYLPDVAVTPGGIRQFAFARIAAHCPHFKSSIFDEMLRTSGLDLFCDAFDRVQSGGRETLERDMRLLLRDSPATRLTIFSRQSAAPQIDADVFFLQPLNRSQQDALEEAVWPASETSTSGPRRMPIMSLLLPDFLRRLAGSPLVFARLVLFYAKHQKLPTDLAELFDFWLGETLRRREHKPTAYSMLVDAATVIALETWDGAAKASAIMKALATQAIPSASLDTLVELGTVIESDGRFEVEHEALADFLRAQSIVHRPGWNPTTDIPANRLDSDAFFPVLLAALTTDLEQQRTLLTRLTVLGFDGYLNAVRFRGNAFRQLAHHASGAIESHFAREMVDSFMATASRFFPHLLPDLIGTSTGSRSTNLQARVEMPPKRTTVGFALYCDDAPPDQNDTLIGGREDFGSQGREIGLYVLQRALGQLIERSCLTGGPVWHQERLLGRLRVLLIAGTGIETSLDFRKQRQYWNQYKGEIFVCSLFNRHYEIAVDDMLADLDVLEGAGGTEAAVWWNPDNGNSWWLRDWDESDEALRQYIMRIDAAYAEVVASNFTEVAGTLSTNLVLPRAWDVYFQPRHDGRRNWVTAIWHPVERCADVNVKVFRGPAPKELTRFDSAWFDETTAKLRSLNRRFHTIAYHSGAVPSFSGRAPTGRHDGKTAVLREVCQRLQTELLDQLRAVTGIPSED
;
A
#
# COMPACT_ATOMS: atom_id res chain seq x y z
N MET A 1 -23.74 11.79 8.04
CA MET A 1 -22.90 12.42 7.00
C MET A 1 -21.86 11.40 6.58
N THR A 2 -21.42 11.42 5.32
CA THR A 2 -20.55 10.38 4.78
C THR A 2 -19.39 11.02 4.03
N VAL A 3 -18.18 10.47 4.18
CA VAL A 3 -16.99 10.82 3.40
C VAL A 3 -16.50 9.58 2.69
N ILE A 4 -16.28 9.68 1.38
CA ILE A 4 -15.78 8.59 0.52
C ILE A 4 -14.41 8.99 0.01
N PHE A 5 -13.38 8.25 0.46
CA PHE A 5 -12.01 8.43 0.03
C PHE A 5 -11.63 7.52 -1.14
N GLY A 6 -10.74 8.01 -1.98
CA GLY A 6 -10.06 7.21 -3.01
C GLY A 6 -8.93 7.99 -3.65
N SER A 7 -7.87 7.30 -4.07
CA SER A 7 -6.78 7.90 -4.82
C SER A 7 -7.22 8.38 -6.21
N SER A 8 -6.31 9.03 -6.94
CA SER A 8 -6.59 9.48 -8.31
C SER A 8 -6.98 8.29 -9.21
N GLY A 9 -8.00 8.46 -10.05
CA GLY A 9 -8.47 7.42 -10.98
C GLY A 9 -9.34 6.31 -10.36
N MET A 10 -9.62 6.32 -9.06
CA MET A 10 -10.47 5.31 -8.38
C MET A 10 -11.97 5.42 -8.67
N GLY A 11 -12.39 6.40 -9.47
CA GLY A 11 -13.80 6.55 -9.87
C GLY A 11 -14.69 7.31 -8.89
N LYS A 12 -14.12 8.12 -7.98
CA LYS A 12 -14.88 8.97 -7.03
C LYS A 12 -16.02 9.74 -7.68
N SER A 13 -15.72 10.54 -8.71
CA SER A 13 -16.70 11.34 -9.45
C SER A 13 -17.77 10.49 -10.14
N ARG A 14 -17.40 9.28 -10.60
CA ARG A 14 -18.36 8.34 -11.21
C ARG A 14 -19.31 7.77 -10.17
N VAL A 15 -18.80 7.38 -9.00
CA VAL A 15 -19.64 6.93 -7.87
C VAL A 15 -20.56 8.05 -7.40
N CYS A 16 -20.03 9.28 -7.26
CA CYS A 16 -20.82 10.47 -6.93
C CYS A 16 -22.00 10.66 -7.90
N ALA A 17 -21.72 10.63 -9.20
CA ALA A 17 -22.75 10.76 -10.24
C ALA A 17 -23.79 9.62 -10.18
N LEU A 18 -23.36 8.37 -9.98
CA LEU A 18 -24.25 7.21 -9.89
C LEU A 18 -25.14 7.26 -8.65
N LEU A 19 -24.60 7.65 -7.48
CA LEU A 19 -25.40 7.83 -6.26
C LEU A 19 -26.43 8.94 -6.42
N ASN A 20 -26.04 10.07 -7.02
CA ASN A 20 -26.97 11.15 -7.33
C ASN A 20 -28.07 10.71 -8.30
N GLN A 21 -27.73 9.96 -9.36
CA GLN A 21 -28.70 9.41 -10.31
C GLN A 21 -29.66 8.43 -9.62
N GLN A 22 -29.15 7.57 -8.74
CA GLN A 22 -29.97 6.63 -7.98
C GLN A 22 -30.92 7.36 -7.03
N ALA A 23 -30.45 8.42 -6.36
CA ALA A 23 -31.28 9.26 -5.49
C ALA A 23 -32.38 9.99 -6.28
N LEU A 24 -32.07 10.47 -7.49
CA LEU A 24 -33.08 11.06 -8.40
C LEU A 24 -34.18 10.05 -8.77
N LEU A 25 -33.78 8.81 -9.10
CA LEU A 25 -34.73 7.74 -9.40
C LEU A 25 -35.59 7.38 -8.19
N GLN A 26 -34.99 7.28 -7.00
CA GLN A 26 -35.73 7.02 -5.77
C GLN A 26 -36.71 8.13 -5.44
N ARG A 27 -36.32 9.41 -5.59
CA ARG A 27 -37.23 10.53 -5.38
C ARG A 27 -38.40 10.53 -6.36
N ARG A 28 -38.18 10.10 -7.60
CA ARG A 28 -39.26 9.96 -8.58
C ARG A 28 -40.30 8.91 -8.14
N LEU A 29 -39.87 7.88 -7.42
CA LEU A 29 -40.75 6.84 -6.88
C LEU A 29 -41.37 7.25 -5.53
N PHE A 30 -40.67 8.07 -4.75
CA PHE A 30 -41.02 8.44 -3.38
C PHE A 30 -40.83 9.95 -3.16
N SER A 31 -41.92 10.72 -3.22
CA SER A 31 -41.89 12.19 -3.19
C SER A 31 -41.43 12.80 -1.86
N ASP A 32 -41.45 12.01 -0.78
CA ASP A 32 -41.04 12.33 0.58
C ASP A 32 -39.54 12.21 0.84
N ARG A 33 -38.77 11.64 -0.10
CA ARG A 33 -37.30 11.59 -0.02
C ARG A 33 -36.70 13.00 -0.05
N PRO A 34 -35.42 13.21 0.31
CA PRO A 34 -34.72 14.50 0.13
C PRO A 34 -34.48 14.84 -1.34
N VAL A 35 -34.25 16.11 -1.69
CA VAL A 35 -33.91 16.49 -3.09
C VAL A 35 -32.42 16.23 -3.31
N PRO A 36 -32.04 15.37 -4.27
CA PRO A 36 -30.63 15.14 -4.57
C PRO A 36 -30.03 16.31 -5.36
N VAL A 37 -28.87 16.79 -4.93
CA VAL A 37 -28.13 17.87 -5.58
C VAL A 37 -26.66 17.47 -5.68
N ALA A 38 -26.14 17.40 -6.90
CA ALA A 38 -24.72 17.25 -7.16
C ALA A 38 -24.02 18.60 -7.05
N ILE A 39 -22.95 18.64 -6.26
CA ILE A 39 -22.17 19.84 -5.95
C ILE A 39 -20.71 19.58 -6.26
N TYR A 40 -20.11 20.42 -7.10
CA TYR A 40 -18.67 20.47 -7.27
C TYR A 40 -18.09 21.48 -6.27
N LEU A 41 -17.32 20.99 -5.29
CA LEU A 41 -16.92 21.80 -4.14
C LEU A 41 -15.98 22.98 -4.48
N PRO A 42 -15.08 22.89 -5.47
CA PRO A 42 -14.29 24.04 -5.90
C PRO A 42 -15.15 25.25 -6.31
N ASP A 43 -16.31 25.04 -6.94
CA ASP A 43 -17.22 26.13 -7.35
C ASP A 43 -17.87 26.78 -6.13
N VAL A 44 -18.24 25.99 -5.12
CA VAL A 44 -18.81 26.50 -3.87
C VAL A 44 -17.81 27.36 -3.11
N ALA A 45 -16.53 26.94 -3.09
CA ALA A 45 -15.48 27.64 -2.35
C ALA A 45 -15.26 29.08 -2.86
N VAL A 46 -15.57 29.35 -4.13
CA VAL A 46 -15.37 30.64 -4.77
C VAL A 46 -16.65 31.45 -4.95
N THR A 47 -17.81 30.82 -4.79
CA THR A 47 -19.12 31.48 -4.92
C THR A 47 -19.53 32.10 -3.59
N PRO A 48 -19.85 33.41 -3.55
CA PRO A 48 -20.37 34.04 -2.34
C PRO A 48 -21.71 33.43 -1.94
N GLY A 49 -21.88 33.10 -0.66
CA GLY A 49 -23.12 32.54 -0.11
C GLY A 49 -23.06 31.10 0.39
N GLY A 50 -21.93 30.42 0.17
CA GLY A 50 -21.68 29.07 0.71
C GLY A 50 -22.56 27.98 0.10
N ILE A 51 -22.49 26.78 0.68
CA ILE A 51 -23.09 25.56 0.12
C ILE A 51 -24.62 25.64 -0.01
N ARG A 52 -25.30 26.31 0.93
CA ARG A 52 -26.75 26.46 0.93
C ARG A 52 -27.23 27.30 -0.24
N GLN A 53 -26.61 28.46 -0.46
CA GLN A 53 -26.98 29.36 -1.55
C GLN A 53 -26.63 28.75 -2.90
N PHE A 54 -25.51 28.03 -2.99
CA PHE A 54 -25.13 27.30 -4.19
C PHE A 54 -26.17 26.22 -4.55
N ALA A 55 -26.60 25.40 -3.58
CA ALA A 55 -27.62 24.39 -3.81
C ALA A 55 -28.95 25.00 -4.27
N PHE A 56 -29.38 26.11 -3.65
CA PHE A 56 -30.56 26.86 -4.10
C PHE A 56 -30.42 27.33 -5.55
N ALA A 57 -29.31 27.97 -5.90
CA ALA A 57 -29.06 28.49 -7.24
C ALA A 57 -29.11 27.37 -8.30
N ARG A 58 -28.55 26.19 -8.00
CA ARG A 58 -28.59 25.04 -8.91
C ARG A 58 -30.00 24.52 -9.15
N ILE A 59 -30.85 24.47 -8.12
CA ILE A 59 -32.25 24.07 -8.28
C ILE A 59 -33.03 25.14 -9.06
N ALA A 60 -32.88 26.41 -8.67
CA ALA A 60 -33.59 27.53 -9.29
C ALA A 60 -33.25 27.70 -10.78
N ALA A 61 -32.01 27.39 -11.17
CA ALA A 61 -31.59 27.42 -12.58
C ALA A 61 -32.39 26.45 -13.47
N HIS A 62 -32.82 25.30 -12.93
CA HIS A 62 -33.64 24.33 -13.65
C HIS A 62 -35.15 24.52 -13.39
N CYS A 63 -35.52 25.22 -12.31
CA CYS A 63 -36.89 25.48 -11.91
C CYS A 63 -37.08 26.98 -11.59
N PRO A 64 -37.30 27.86 -12.58
CA PRO A 64 -37.31 29.31 -12.38
C PRO A 64 -38.38 29.82 -11.39
N HIS A 65 -39.46 29.06 -11.18
CA HIS A 65 -40.50 29.39 -10.19
C HIS A 65 -40.14 28.99 -8.75
N PHE A 66 -38.99 28.35 -8.55
CA PHE A 66 -38.52 27.89 -7.25
C PHE A 66 -37.94 29.07 -6.45
N LYS A 67 -38.71 29.53 -5.45
CA LYS A 67 -38.36 30.69 -4.60
C LYS A 67 -37.59 30.26 -3.35
N SER A 68 -36.83 31.17 -2.76
CA SER A 68 -36.09 30.93 -1.50
C SER A 68 -36.99 30.41 -0.37
N SER A 69 -38.24 30.90 -0.27
CA SER A 69 -39.19 30.42 0.74
C SER A 69 -39.55 28.94 0.57
N ILE A 70 -39.63 28.45 -0.67
CA ILE A 70 -39.90 27.03 -0.99
C ILE A 70 -38.67 26.20 -0.63
N PHE A 71 -37.47 26.70 -0.91
CA PHE A 71 -36.23 26.05 -0.53
C PHE A 71 -36.10 25.91 1.00
N ASP A 72 -36.45 26.95 1.74
CA ASP A 72 -36.42 26.94 3.21
C ASP A 72 -37.47 26.00 3.82
N GLU A 73 -38.64 25.90 3.20
CA GLU A 73 -39.65 24.90 3.57
C GLU A 73 -39.17 23.47 3.25
N MET A 74 -38.57 23.26 2.09
CA MET A 74 -38.01 21.97 1.69
C MET A 74 -36.89 21.52 2.63
N LEU A 75 -35.96 22.40 2.99
CA LEU A 75 -34.89 22.13 3.96
C LEU A 75 -35.44 21.71 5.33
N ARG A 76 -36.56 22.32 5.77
CA ARG A 76 -37.22 21.98 7.04
C ARG A 76 -37.99 20.66 6.99
N THR A 77 -38.61 20.32 5.86
CA THR A 77 -39.55 19.20 5.75
C THR A 77 -38.89 17.91 5.25
N SER A 78 -38.13 17.98 4.16
CA SER A 78 -37.56 16.82 3.46
C SER A 78 -36.04 16.83 3.41
N GLY A 79 -35.40 17.99 3.62
CA GLY A 79 -33.95 18.14 3.53
C GLY A 79 -33.41 18.00 2.10
N LEU A 80 -32.09 17.95 1.99
CA LEU A 80 -31.36 17.73 0.75
C LEU A 80 -30.49 16.46 0.82
N ASP A 81 -30.29 15.80 -0.31
CA ASP A 81 -29.23 14.80 -0.47
C ASP A 81 -28.09 15.43 -1.27
N LEU A 82 -27.09 15.95 -0.58
CA LEU A 82 -25.95 16.63 -1.18
C LEU A 82 -24.83 15.65 -1.52
N PHE A 83 -24.49 15.56 -2.80
CA PHE A 83 -23.37 14.77 -3.31
C PHE A 83 -22.25 15.72 -3.73
N CYS A 84 -21.26 15.86 -2.85
CA CYS A 84 -20.19 16.84 -2.92
C CYS A 84 -18.90 16.22 -3.44
N ASP A 85 -18.48 16.56 -4.66
CA ASP A 85 -17.27 16.03 -5.27
C ASP A 85 -16.06 16.97 -5.14
N ALA A 86 -14.86 16.38 -5.22
CA ALA A 86 -13.57 17.04 -5.29
C ALA A 86 -13.22 18.01 -4.13
N PHE A 87 -13.44 17.58 -2.88
CA PHE A 87 -13.00 18.37 -1.72
C PHE A 87 -11.47 18.58 -1.73
N ASP A 88 -10.70 17.61 -2.22
CA ASP A 88 -9.25 17.70 -2.36
C ASP A 88 -8.79 18.83 -3.30
N ARG A 89 -9.65 19.27 -4.23
CA ARG A 89 -9.38 20.37 -5.16
C ARG A 89 -9.71 21.76 -4.60
N VAL A 90 -10.32 21.85 -3.42
CA VAL A 90 -10.56 23.13 -2.74
C VAL A 90 -9.24 23.64 -2.17
N GLN A 91 -8.92 24.92 -2.39
CA GLN A 91 -7.72 25.55 -1.81
C GLN A 91 -7.74 25.48 -0.28
N SER A 92 -6.58 25.30 0.36
CA SER A 92 -6.48 25.06 1.81
C SER A 92 -7.23 26.10 2.65
N GLY A 93 -7.12 27.40 2.32
CA GLY A 93 -7.84 28.46 3.04
C GLY A 93 -9.36 28.46 2.84
N GLY A 94 -9.87 27.85 1.76
CA GLY A 94 -11.30 27.70 1.51
C GLY A 94 -11.93 26.49 2.20
N ARG A 95 -11.13 25.47 2.53
CA ARG A 95 -11.62 24.21 3.13
C ARG A 95 -12.27 24.44 4.48
N GLU A 96 -11.63 25.19 5.38
CA GLU A 96 -12.17 25.47 6.73
C GLU A 96 -13.52 26.20 6.67
N THR A 97 -13.66 27.13 5.71
CA THR A 97 -14.91 27.87 5.49
C THR A 97 -16.01 26.93 5.02
N LEU A 98 -15.70 26.07 4.04
CA LEU A 98 -16.63 25.08 3.50
C LEU A 98 -17.07 24.07 4.55
N GLU A 99 -16.15 23.57 5.36
CA GLU A 99 -16.46 22.66 6.47
C GLU A 99 -17.36 23.33 7.51
N ARG A 100 -17.10 24.58 7.87
CA ARG A 100 -17.97 25.35 8.77
C ARG A 100 -19.38 25.49 8.18
N ASP A 101 -19.48 25.85 6.90
CA ASP A 101 -20.77 26.01 6.23
C ASP A 101 -21.55 24.69 6.16
N MET A 102 -20.88 23.57 5.92
CA MET A 102 -21.47 22.22 5.96
C MET A 102 -21.97 21.86 7.37
N ARG A 103 -21.18 22.13 8.42
CA ARG A 103 -21.60 21.90 9.82
C ARG A 103 -22.82 22.74 10.18
N LEU A 104 -22.86 24.00 9.75
CA LEU A 104 -24.00 24.89 9.96
C LEU A 104 -25.25 24.40 9.22
N LEU A 105 -25.11 23.98 7.96
CA LEU A 105 -26.23 23.44 7.19
C LEU A 105 -26.84 22.19 7.84
N LEU A 106 -26.00 21.25 8.29
CA LEU A 106 -26.48 20.02 8.95
C LEU A 106 -27.15 20.30 10.29
N ARG A 107 -26.64 21.28 11.05
CA ARG A 107 -27.25 21.72 12.31
C ARG A 107 -28.62 22.38 12.07
N ASP A 108 -28.70 23.26 11.08
CA ASP A 108 -29.90 24.06 10.81
C ASP A 108 -30.95 23.28 9.98
N SER A 109 -30.57 22.18 9.33
CA SER A 109 -31.44 21.33 8.50
C SER A 109 -31.12 19.85 8.69
N PRO A 110 -31.56 19.23 9.81
CA PRO A 110 -31.15 17.87 10.22
C PRO A 110 -31.57 16.75 9.26
N ALA A 111 -32.59 16.98 8.42
CA ALA A 111 -33.02 16.04 7.39
C ALA A 111 -32.04 15.98 6.19
N THR A 112 -31.11 16.94 6.09
CA THR A 112 -30.12 16.98 5.03
C THR A 112 -29.06 15.90 5.23
N ARG A 113 -28.76 15.17 4.16
CA ARG A 113 -27.66 14.21 4.08
C ARG A 113 -26.57 14.78 3.21
N LEU A 114 -25.34 14.57 3.61
CA LEU A 114 -24.15 15.07 2.94
C LEU A 114 -23.19 13.91 2.70
N THR A 115 -22.80 13.71 1.45
CA THR A 115 -21.79 12.75 1.00
C THR A 115 -20.66 13.51 0.32
N ILE A 116 -19.44 13.43 0.89
CA ILE A 116 -18.26 14.16 0.40
C ILE A 116 -17.29 13.17 -0.23
N PHE A 117 -16.74 13.49 -1.40
CA PHE A 117 -15.67 12.73 -2.04
C PHE A 117 -14.36 13.51 -1.96
N SER A 118 -13.28 12.83 -1.50
CA SER A 118 -11.95 13.45 -1.35
C SER A 118 -10.82 12.43 -1.49
N ARG A 119 -9.58 12.92 -1.52
CA ARG A 119 -8.37 12.13 -1.24
C ARG A 119 -8.11 12.06 0.26
N GLN A 120 -7.34 11.06 0.70
CA GLN A 120 -7.01 10.92 2.11
C GLN A 120 -6.02 12.00 2.56
N SER A 121 -5.10 12.41 1.67
CA SER A 121 -4.18 13.54 1.89
C SER A 121 -4.88 14.88 2.14
N ALA A 122 -6.16 15.00 1.74
CA ALA A 122 -6.99 16.19 1.93
C ALA A 122 -8.31 15.82 2.65
N ALA A 123 -8.21 15.13 3.77
CA ALA A 123 -9.38 14.71 4.54
C ALA A 123 -10.14 15.92 5.14
N PRO A 124 -11.48 16.03 4.94
CA PRO A 124 -12.29 17.05 5.60
C PRO A 124 -12.33 16.79 7.11
N GLN A 125 -12.19 17.84 7.92
CA GLN A 125 -12.17 17.76 9.38
C GLN A 125 -13.58 17.75 9.99
N ILE A 126 -14.49 16.93 9.45
CA ILE A 126 -15.90 16.87 9.89
C ILE A 126 -16.25 15.45 10.34
N ASP A 127 -17.04 15.32 11.41
CA ASP A 127 -17.45 14.03 11.97
C ASP A 127 -18.40 13.26 11.02
N ALA A 128 -17.91 12.19 10.41
CA ALA A 128 -18.57 11.47 9.30
C ALA A 128 -18.32 9.96 9.33
N ASP A 129 -19.25 9.22 8.71
CA ASP A 129 -18.97 7.84 8.29
C ASP A 129 -17.97 7.83 7.13
N VAL A 130 -16.86 7.10 7.28
CA VAL A 130 -15.76 7.12 6.31
C VAL A 130 -15.66 5.82 5.51
N PHE A 131 -15.80 5.89 4.18
CA PHE A 131 -15.64 4.76 3.27
C PHE A 131 -14.42 4.94 2.37
N PHE A 132 -13.80 3.83 1.97
CA PHE A 132 -12.65 3.82 1.07
C PHE A 132 -12.97 3.01 -0.18
N LEU A 133 -12.78 3.62 -1.35
CA LEU A 133 -12.85 2.90 -2.61
C LEU A 133 -11.68 1.92 -2.70
N GLN A 134 -12.01 0.65 -2.86
CA GLN A 134 -11.03 -0.43 -2.98
C GLN A 134 -10.61 -0.62 -4.44
N PRO A 135 -9.39 -1.13 -4.70
CA PRO A 135 -8.97 -1.52 -6.03
C PRO A 135 -9.96 -2.50 -6.67
N LEU A 136 -10.12 -2.44 -7.99
CA LEU A 136 -10.96 -3.38 -8.73
C LEU A 136 -10.51 -4.82 -8.48
N ASN A 137 -11.44 -5.66 -8.03
CA ASN A 137 -11.22 -7.10 -8.02
C ASN A 137 -11.36 -7.67 -9.44
N ARG A 138 -10.98 -8.95 -9.61
CA ARG A 138 -11.00 -9.62 -10.91
C ARG A 138 -12.37 -9.56 -11.61
N SER A 139 -13.46 -9.83 -10.89
CA SER A 139 -14.80 -9.79 -11.48
C SER A 139 -15.20 -8.39 -11.96
N GLN A 140 -14.76 -7.35 -11.25
CA GLN A 140 -15.02 -5.96 -11.62
C GLN A 140 -14.14 -5.51 -12.78
N GLN A 141 -12.90 -6.00 -12.86
CA GLN A 141 -12.02 -5.80 -14.03
C GLN A 141 -12.64 -6.43 -15.27
N ASP A 142 -13.09 -7.68 -15.18
CA ASP A 142 -13.72 -8.39 -16.29
C ASP A 142 -14.98 -7.63 -16.79
N ALA A 143 -15.82 -7.15 -15.86
CA ALA A 143 -16.99 -6.34 -16.19
C ALA A 143 -16.64 -4.97 -16.81
N LEU A 144 -15.57 -4.32 -16.34
CA LEU A 144 -15.10 -3.05 -16.89
C LEU A 144 -14.47 -3.25 -18.28
N GLU A 145 -13.76 -4.35 -18.52
CA GLU A 145 -13.22 -4.71 -19.83
C GLU A 145 -14.37 -4.83 -20.83
N GLU A 146 -15.43 -5.57 -20.50
CA GLU A 146 -16.61 -5.70 -21.37
C GLU A 146 -17.28 -4.35 -21.65
N ALA A 147 -17.35 -3.45 -20.67
CA ALA A 147 -18.01 -2.15 -20.81
C ALA A 147 -17.18 -1.14 -21.62
N VAL A 148 -15.85 -1.21 -21.54
CA VAL A 148 -14.93 -0.26 -22.18
C VAL A 148 -14.48 -0.73 -23.56
N TRP A 149 -14.50 -2.05 -23.82
CA TRP A 149 -14.06 -2.59 -25.09
C TRP A 149 -14.83 -1.94 -26.24
N PRO A 150 -14.16 -1.36 -27.26
CA PRO A 150 -14.85 -0.74 -28.38
C PRO A 150 -15.76 -1.76 -29.03
N ALA A 151 -17.07 -1.54 -29.03
CA ALA A 151 -18.00 -2.32 -29.82
C ALA A 151 -17.54 -2.19 -31.27
N SER A 152 -16.97 -3.25 -31.85
CA SER A 152 -16.61 -3.18 -33.27
C SER A 152 -17.90 -2.95 -34.06
N GLU A 153 -17.86 -2.07 -35.05
CA GLU A 153 -18.97 -1.76 -35.96
C GLU A 153 -19.47 -2.98 -36.78
N THR A 154 -19.09 -4.22 -36.43
CA THR A 154 -19.25 -5.39 -37.29
C THR A 154 -19.78 -6.66 -36.62
N SER A 155 -20.24 -6.68 -35.36
CA SER A 155 -20.84 -7.92 -34.83
C SER A 155 -21.90 -7.71 -33.76
N THR A 156 -23.13 -7.43 -34.19
CA THR A 156 -24.34 -7.63 -33.39
C THR A 156 -24.75 -9.11 -33.24
N SER A 157 -23.96 -10.06 -33.75
CA SER A 157 -24.32 -11.48 -33.77
C SER A 157 -23.16 -12.45 -33.47
N GLY A 158 -22.03 -11.97 -32.94
CA GLY A 158 -20.90 -12.82 -32.54
C GLY A 158 -21.00 -13.32 -31.09
N PRO A 159 -20.35 -14.44 -30.73
CA PRO A 159 -20.25 -14.87 -29.34
C PRO A 159 -19.59 -13.78 -28.49
N ARG A 160 -20.16 -13.53 -27.30
CA ARG A 160 -19.66 -12.57 -26.33
C ARG A 160 -18.17 -12.84 -26.07
N ARG A 161 -17.32 -11.86 -26.38
CA ARG A 161 -15.86 -11.97 -26.19
C ARG A 161 -15.58 -12.23 -24.71
N MET A 162 -14.77 -13.25 -24.40
CA MET A 162 -14.29 -13.47 -23.04
C MET A 162 -13.31 -12.35 -22.65
N PRO A 163 -13.42 -11.77 -21.45
CA PRO A 163 -12.41 -10.88 -20.90
C PRO A 163 -11.05 -11.59 -20.83
N ILE A 164 -10.01 -10.96 -21.39
CA ILE A 164 -8.66 -11.55 -21.44
C ILE A 164 -7.62 -10.65 -20.77
N MET A 165 -7.92 -9.38 -20.50
CA MET A 165 -6.91 -8.46 -19.99
C MET A 165 -6.40 -8.90 -18.62
N SER A 166 -7.30 -9.31 -17.72
CA SER A 166 -6.90 -9.81 -16.39
C SER A 166 -5.94 -11.01 -16.45
N LEU A 167 -5.96 -11.79 -17.54
CA LEU A 167 -5.07 -12.92 -17.81
C LEU A 167 -3.76 -12.52 -18.50
N LEU A 168 -3.81 -11.54 -19.41
CA LEU A 168 -2.67 -11.11 -20.21
C LEU A 168 -1.75 -10.15 -19.46
N LEU A 169 -2.26 -9.43 -18.47
CA LEU A 169 -1.50 -8.42 -17.75
C LEU A 169 -0.31 -9.04 -16.99
N PRO A 170 0.92 -8.60 -17.30
CA PRO A 170 2.10 -8.87 -16.49
C PRO A 170 1.85 -8.41 -15.04
N ASP A 171 2.55 -9.03 -14.10
CA ASP A 171 2.36 -8.77 -12.67
C ASP A 171 2.52 -7.29 -12.31
N PHE A 172 3.39 -6.55 -13.02
CA PHE A 172 3.58 -5.11 -12.79
C PHE A 172 2.35 -4.27 -13.19
N LEU A 173 1.68 -4.58 -14.31
CA LEU A 173 0.46 -3.88 -14.73
C LEU A 173 -0.78 -4.38 -13.98
N ARG A 174 -0.80 -5.65 -13.52
CA ARG A 174 -1.94 -6.22 -12.81
C ARG A 174 -2.30 -5.44 -11.54
N ARG A 175 -1.31 -4.87 -10.85
CA ARG A 175 -1.55 -4.03 -9.66
C ARG A 175 -2.04 -2.62 -10.01
N LEU A 176 -1.49 -1.99 -11.07
CA LEU A 176 -2.01 -0.70 -11.58
C LEU A 176 -3.44 -0.81 -12.10
N ALA A 177 -3.77 -1.95 -12.70
CA ALA A 177 -5.11 -2.32 -13.15
C ALA A 177 -6.15 -2.40 -12.02
N GLY A 178 -5.73 -2.28 -10.76
CA GLY A 178 -6.64 -2.01 -9.65
C GLY A 178 -7.31 -0.64 -9.75
N SER A 179 -6.68 0.34 -10.41
CA SER A 179 -7.30 1.63 -10.72
C SER A 179 -8.23 1.49 -11.94
N PRO A 180 -9.53 1.80 -11.80
CA PRO A 180 -10.48 1.77 -12.91
C PRO A 180 -10.05 2.62 -14.11
N LEU A 181 -9.48 3.80 -13.86
CA LEU A 181 -8.99 4.67 -14.91
C LEU A 181 -7.86 4.01 -15.70
N VAL A 182 -6.82 3.53 -15.01
CA VAL A 182 -5.66 2.91 -15.67
C VAL A 182 -6.08 1.64 -16.40
N PHE A 183 -6.92 0.80 -15.79
CA PHE A 183 -7.43 -0.41 -16.42
C PHE A 183 -8.23 -0.11 -17.69
N ALA A 184 -9.14 0.87 -17.66
CA ALA A 184 -9.89 1.27 -18.85
C ALA A 184 -8.95 1.74 -19.97
N ARG A 185 -7.91 2.51 -19.65
CA ARG A 185 -6.91 2.94 -20.65
C ARG A 185 -6.08 1.77 -21.18
N LEU A 186 -5.73 0.79 -20.34
CA LEU A 186 -5.04 -0.43 -20.78
C LEU A 186 -5.89 -1.26 -21.75
N VAL A 187 -7.18 -1.42 -21.47
CA VAL A 187 -8.13 -2.10 -22.36
C VAL A 187 -8.17 -1.40 -23.72
N LEU A 188 -8.32 -0.07 -23.74
CA LEU A 188 -8.34 0.72 -24.98
C LEU A 188 -7.02 0.66 -25.75
N PHE A 189 -5.89 0.76 -25.04
CA PHE A 189 -4.56 0.64 -25.63
C PHE A 189 -4.39 -0.72 -26.32
N TYR A 190 -4.71 -1.80 -25.61
CA TYR A 190 -4.59 -3.15 -26.13
C TYR A 190 -5.56 -3.39 -27.29
N ALA A 191 -6.80 -2.90 -27.19
CA ALA A 191 -7.77 -2.99 -28.29
C ALA A 191 -7.26 -2.34 -29.58
N LYS A 192 -6.54 -1.21 -29.47
CA LYS A 192 -5.98 -0.49 -30.62
C LYS A 192 -4.68 -1.09 -31.15
N HIS A 193 -3.76 -1.48 -30.26
CA HIS A 193 -2.39 -1.84 -30.63
C HIS A 193 -2.13 -3.35 -30.66
N GLN A 194 -3.03 -4.17 -30.12
CA GLN A 194 -2.88 -5.63 -29.96
C GLN A 194 -1.59 -6.04 -29.23
N LYS A 195 -1.03 -5.13 -28.43
CA LYS A 195 0.11 -5.32 -27.54
C LYS A 195 -0.12 -4.52 -26.25
N LEU A 196 0.56 -4.90 -25.18
CA LEU A 196 0.56 -4.13 -23.93
C LEU A 196 1.58 -3.00 -23.99
N PRO A 197 1.36 -1.89 -23.25
CA PRO A 197 2.37 -0.84 -23.17
C PRO A 197 3.61 -1.36 -22.45
N THR A 198 4.78 -0.87 -22.85
CA THR A 198 6.07 -1.25 -22.25
C THR A 198 6.35 -0.50 -20.96
N ASP A 199 5.77 0.69 -20.78
CA ASP A 199 5.89 1.50 -19.58
C ASP A 199 4.64 2.36 -19.35
N LEU A 200 4.61 3.06 -18.21
CA LEU A 200 3.47 3.90 -17.84
C LEU A 200 3.37 5.15 -18.73
N ALA A 201 4.50 5.69 -19.22
CA ALA A 201 4.50 6.89 -20.06
C ALA A 201 3.81 6.61 -21.42
N GLU A 202 4.06 5.45 -22.04
CA GLU A 202 3.40 5.04 -23.30
C GLU A 202 1.87 5.02 -23.16
N LEU A 203 1.36 4.60 -22.00
CA LEU A 203 -0.08 4.58 -21.72
C LEU A 203 -0.67 6.00 -21.61
N PHE A 204 0.03 6.92 -20.95
CA PHE A 204 -0.41 8.31 -20.80
C PHE A 204 -0.26 9.11 -22.09
N ASP A 205 0.79 8.89 -22.87
CA ASP A 205 0.94 9.46 -24.22
C ASP A 205 -0.17 8.97 -25.16
N PHE A 206 -0.51 7.68 -25.10
CA PHE A 206 -1.65 7.15 -25.83
C PHE A 206 -2.95 7.85 -25.44
N TRP A 207 -3.20 8.01 -24.13
CA TRP A 207 -4.40 8.69 -23.65
C TRP A 207 -4.42 10.16 -24.07
N LEU A 208 -3.32 10.90 -23.94
CA LEU A 208 -3.21 12.28 -24.41
C LEU A 208 -3.50 12.38 -25.91
N GLY A 209 -2.96 11.43 -26.69
CA GLY A 209 -3.22 11.30 -28.12
C GLY A 209 -4.69 11.09 -28.45
N GLU A 210 -5.38 10.18 -27.77
CA GLU A 210 -6.82 9.95 -27.97
C GLU A 210 -7.67 11.17 -27.59
N THR A 211 -7.22 11.96 -26.62
CA THR A 211 -7.96 13.14 -26.14
C THR A 211 -7.76 14.35 -27.05
N LEU A 212 -6.55 14.57 -27.55
CA LEU A 212 -6.20 15.78 -28.33
C LEU A 212 -6.22 15.60 -29.84
N ARG A 213 -6.05 14.37 -30.35
CA ARG A 213 -5.78 14.15 -31.77
C ARG A 213 -7.06 13.81 -32.53
N ARG A 214 -7.53 14.76 -33.34
CA ARG A 214 -8.51 14.48 -34.42
C ARG A 214 -7.79 14.11 -35.71
N ARG A 215 -8.45 13.36 -36.59
CA ARG A 215 -7.90 12.95 -37.92
C ARG A 215 -7.43 14.14 -38.76
N GLU A 216 -8.00 15.31 -38.53
CA GLU A 216 -7.76 16.55 -39.27
C GLU A 216 -6.58 17.37 -38.73
N HIS A 217 -6.12 17.09 -37.50
CA HIS A 217 -5.05 17.87 -36.86
C HIS A 217 -3.68 17.53 -37.47
N LYS A 218 -2.99 18.55 -38.01
CA LYS A 218 -1.59 18.47 -38.40
C LYS A 218 -0.68 18.30 -37.16
N PRO A 219 0.54 17.72 -37.30
CA PRO A 219 1.46 17.54 -36.18
C PRO A 219 1.77 18.82 -35.39
N THR A 220 1.87 19.96 -36.07
CA THR A 220 2.12 21.27 -35.43
C THR A 220 0.95 21.74 -34.57
N ALA A 221 -0.29 21.52 -35.04
CA ALA A 221 -1.48 21.85 -34.26
C ALA A 221 -1.60 20.94 -33.01
N TYR A 222 -1.25 19.66 -33.15
CA TYR A 222 -1.19 18.75 -32.01
C TYR A 222 -0.15 19.21 -30.97
N SER A 223 1.08 19.54 -31.40
CA SER A 223 2.12 20.05 -30.50
C SER A 223 1.66 21.30 -29.75
N MET A 224 1.06 22.26 -30.46
CA MET A 224 0.54 23.49 -29.85
C MET A 224 -0.56 23.21 -28.82
N LEU A 225 -1.44 22.23 -29.07
CA LEU A 225 -2.47 21.84 -28.10
C LEU A 225 -1.87 21.14 -26.87
N VAL A 226 -0.83 20.34 -27.04
CA VAL A 226 -0.09 19.74 -25.92
C VAL A 226 0.57 20.83 -25.07
N ASP A 227 1.22 21.80 -25.70
CA ASP A 227 1.85 22.93 -25.00
C ASP A 227 0.79 23.76 -24.24
N ALA A 228 -0.34 24.04 -24.89
CA ALA A 228 -1.46 24.75 -24.28
C ALA A 228 -2.04 23.99 -23.06
N ALA A 229 -2.27 22.68 -23.21
CA ALA A 229 -2.75 21.83 -22.13
C ALA A 229 -1.75 21.76 -20.96
N THR A 230 -0.45 21.75 -21.27
CA THR A 230 0.63 21.77 -20.27
C THR A 230 0.63 23.06 -19.47
N VAL A 231 0.49 24.21 -20.14
CA VAL A 231 0.37 25.52 -19.46
C VAL A 231 -0.85 25.54 -18.53
N ILE A 232 -1.99 25.05 -18.99
CA ILE A 232 -3.21 24.97 -18.17
C ILE A 232 -3.00 24.02 -16.98
N ALA A 233 -2.37 22.85 -17.18
CA ALA A 233 -2.09 21.90 -16.11
C ALA A 233 -1.20 22.53 -15.02
N LEU A 234 -0.21 23.34 -15.40
CA LEU A 234 0.67 24.07 -14.47
C LEU A 234 -0.09 25.15 -13.69
N GLU A 235 -0.92 25.95 -14.36
CA GLU A 235 -1.73 26.99 -13.72
C GLU A 235 -2.83 26.44 -12.79
N THR A 236 -3.25 25.18 -13.03
CA THR A 236 -4.32 24.52 -12.27
C THR A 236 -3.84 23.55 -11.21
N TRP A 237 -2.57 23.62 -10.81
CA TRP A 237 -2.02 22.74 -9.76
C TRP A 237 -2.77 22.89 -8.42
N ASP A 238 -3.17 24.11 -8.08
CA ASP A 238 -3.91 24.44 -6.85
C ASP A 238 -5.44 24.49 -7.06
N GLY A 239 -5.93 23.82 -8.10
CA GLY A 239 -7.33 23.78 -8.51
C GLY A 239 -7.63 24.64 -9.74
N ALA A 240 -8.88 24.65 -10.19
CA ALA A 240 -9.31 25.35 -11.40
C ALA A 240 -8.89 26.83 -11.42
N ALA A 241 -8.44 27.35 -12.56
CA ALA A 241 -7.93 28.72 -12.71
C ALA A 241 -8.89 29.60 -13.54
N LYS A 242 -8.90 30.91 -13.29
CA LYS A 242 -9.73 31.86 -14.05
C LYS A 242 -9.25 32.00 -15.50
N ALA A 243 -10.17 32.27 -16.43
CA ALA A 243 -9.85 32.57 -17.84
C ALA A 243 -8.68 33.56 -17.98
N SER A 244 -8.70 34.66 -17.22
CA SER A 244 -7.67 35.70 -17.29
C SER A 244 -6.26 35.22 -16.91
N ALA A 245 -6.15 34.29 -15.96
CA ALA A 245 -4.87 33.74 -15.53
C ALA A 245 -4.31 32.80 -16.62
N ILE A 246 -5.16 31.93 -17.15
CA ILE A 246 -4.78 31.00 -18.23
C ILE A 246 -4.39 31.76 -19.49
N MET A 247 -5.18 32.75 -19.89
CA MET A 247 -4.90 33.56 -21.08
C MET A 247 -3.57 34.30 -20.94
N LYS A 248 -3.25 34.80 -19.73
CA LYS A 248 -1.94 35.40 -19.45
C LYS A 248 -0.80 34.38 -19.53
N ALA A 249 -1.00 33.19 -18.99
CA ALA A 249 0.00 32.12 -19.02
C ALA A 249 0.26 31.62 -20.46
N LEU A 250 -0.79 31.42 -21.26
CA LEU A 250 -0.68 31.07 -22.68
C LEU A 250 0.06 32.16 -23.47
N ALA A 251 -0.28 33.43 -23.26
CA ALA A 251 0.39 34.55 -23.91
C ALA A 251 1.90 34.63 -23.57
N THR A 252 2.28 34.27 -22.33
CA THR A 252 3.69 34.24 -21.90
C THR A 252 4.51 33.22 -22.69
N GLN A 253 3.87 32.14 -23.16
CA GLN A 253 4.48 31.10 -23.99
C GLN A 253 4.24 31.30 -25.50
N ALA A 254 3.73 32.47 -25.90
CA ALA A 254 3.34 32.78 -27.28
C ALA A 254 2.32 31.78 -27.89
N ILE A 255 1.45 31.18 -27.04
CA ILE A 255 0.40 30.26 -27.46
C ILE A 255 -0.89 31.04 -27.74
N PRO A 256 -1.55 30.87 -28.91
CA PRO A 256 -2.79 31.56 -29.23
C PRO A 256 -3.92 31.18 -28.26
N SER A 257 -4.73 32.15 -27.87
CA SER A 257 -5.89 31.93 -26.99
C SER A 257 -6.93 30.96 -27.56
N ALA A 258 -7.07 30.89 -28.88
CA ALA A 258 -7.95 29.94 -29.56
C ALA A 258 -7.62 28.46 -29.22
N SER A 259 -6.42 28.19 -28.71
CA SER A 259 -6.04 26.87 -28.22
C SER A 259 -6.85 26.48 -26.97
N LEU A 260 -7.21 27.44 -26.11
CA LEU A 260 -8.08 27.17 -24.95
C LEU A 260 -9.47 26.73 -25.41
N ASP A 261 -10.06 27.46 -26.35
CA ASP A 261 -11.38 27.14 -26.90
C ASP A 261 -11.37 25.74 -27.55
N THR A 262 -10.31 25.45 -28.32
CA THR A 262 -10.13 24.12 -28.95
C THR A 262 -10.00 23.01 -27.91
N LEU A 263 -9.28 23.23 -26.80
CA LEU A 263 -9.14 22.26 -25.72
C LEU A 263 -10.46 22.00 -24.97
N VAL A 264 -11.30 23.03 -24.83
CA VAL A 264 -12.66 22.90 -24.27
C VAL A 264 -13.56 22.12 -25.23
N GLU A 265 -13.52 22.40 -26.54
CA GLU A 265 -14.26 21.65 -27.55
C GLU A 265 -13.84 20.17 -27.67
N LEU A 266 -12.59 19.87 -27.38
CA LEU A 266 -12.07 18.51 -27.30
C LEU A 266 -12.43 17.80 -25.99
N GLY A 267 -12.97 18.52 -25.01
CA GLY A 267 -13.27 18.00 -23.68
C GLY A 267 -12.03 17.73 -22.82
N THR A 268 -10.83 18.12 -23.27
CA THR A 268 -9.59 17.96 -22.48
C THR A 268 -9.53 18.93 -21.31
N VAL A 269 -10.17 20.10 -21.49
CA VAL A 269 -10.30 21.13 -20.47
C VAL A 269 -11.78 21.32 -20.18
N ILE A 270 -12.15 21.30 -18.90
CA ILE A 270 -13.52 21.57 -18.45
C ILE A 270 -13.60 23.04 -18.07
N GLU A 271 -14.65 23.72 -18.55
CA GLU A 271 -15.05 25.04 -18.07
C GLU A 271 -16.15 24.89 -17.00
N SER A 272 -15.99 25.56 -15.86
CA SER A 272 -16.99 25.66 -14.78
C SER A 272 -16.98 27.06 -14.19
N ASP A 273 -18.08 27.79 -14.34
CA ASP A 273 -18.28 29.17 -13.87
C ASP A 273 -17.12 30.13 -14.24
N GLY A 274 -16.63 30.05 -15.49
CA GLY A 274 -15.54 30.90 -16.01
C GLY A 274 -14.14 30.53 -15.47
N ARG A 275 -14.02 29.36 -14.83
CA ARG A 275 -12.76 28.73 -14.46
C ARG A 275 -12.54 27.49 -15.31
N PHE A 276 -11.28 27.16 -15.53
CA PHE A 276 -10.89 26.05 -16.37
C PHE A 276 -9.90 25.16 -15.64
N GLU A 277 -9.95 23.87 -15.93
CA GLU A 277 -9.01 22.86 -15.47
C GLU A 277 -8.95 21.70 -16.47
N VAL A 278 -7.88 20.90 -16.39
CA VAL A 278 -7.80 19.66 -17.17
C VAL A 278 -8.84 18.66 -16.67
N GLU A 279 -9.53 17.99 -17.59
CA GLU A 279 -10.63 17.04 -17.31
C GLU A 279 -10.26 16.01 -16.24
N HIS A 280 -9.03 15.50 -16.31
CA HIS A 280 -8.53 14.47 -15.41
C HIS A 280 -7.21 14.85 -14.76
N GLU A 281 -7.17 14.77 -13.43
CA GLU A 281 -5.97 15.08 -12.63
C GLU A 281 -4.78 14.21 -13.01
N ALA A 282 -4.99 12.94 -13.34
CA ALA A 282 -3.91 12.06 -13.76
C ALA A 282 -3.23 12.55 -15.06
N LEU A 283 -4.03 13.09 -16.00
CA LEU A 283 -3.50 13.67 -17.23
C LEU A 283 -2.78 15.00 -16.96
N ALA A 284 -3.31 15.82 -16.05
CA ALA A 284 -2.64 17.03 -15.58
C ALA A 284 -1.28 16.71 -14.93
N ASP A 285 -1.25 15.70 -14.05
CA ASP A 285 -0.03 15.18 -13.42
C ASP A 285 1.01 14.72 -14.45
N PHE A 286 0.56 14.06 -15.52
CA PHE A 286 1.43 13.66 -16.63
C PHE A 286 2.05 14.86 -17.34
N LEU A 287 1.24 15.86 -17.73
CA LEU A 287 1.71 17.07 -18.40
C LEU A 287 2.67 17.88 -17.51
N ARG A 288 2.37 17.98 -16.20
CA ARG A 288 3.25 18.63 -15.22
C ARG A 288 4.58 17.90 -15.10
N ALA A 289 4.56 16.58 -14.93
CA ALA A 289 5.77 15.76 -14.85
C ALA A 289 6.61 15.88 -16.13
N GLN A 290 5.96 15.84 -17.30
CA GLN A 290 6.60 16.04 -18.59
C GLN A 290 7.28 17.41 -18.69
N SER A 291 6.59 18.49 -18.29
CA SER A 291 7.14 19.86 -18.33
C SER A 291 8.37 20.06 -17.43
N ILE A 292 8.46 19.33 -16.33
CA ILE A 292 9.58 19.41 -15.38
C ILE A 292 10.76 18.60 -15.93
N VAL A 293 10.53 17.34 -16.30
CA VAL A 293 11.60 16.42 -16.73
C VAL A 293 12.23 16.84 -18.06
N HIS A 294 11.45 17.43 -18.97
CA HIS A 294 11.96 17.92 -20.26
C HIS A 294 12.63 19.30 -20.18
N ARG A 295 12.62 19.95 -19.00
CA ARG A 295 13.29 21.23 -18.83
C ARG A 295 14.82 21.02 -18.86
N PRO A 296 15.56 21.76 -19.71
CA PRO A 296 17.01 21.68 -19.74
C PRO A 296 17.62 21.98 -18.36
N GLY A 297 18.47 21.08 -17.88
CA GLY A 297 19.17 21.25 -16.59
C GLY A 297 18.29 21.12 -15.35
N TRP A 298 17.12 20.49 -15.45
CA TRP A 298 16.26 20.29 -14.28
C TRP A 298 16.98 19.48 -13.19
N ASN A 299 16.70 19.83 -11.94
CA ASN A 299 17.29 19.20 -10.78
C ASN A 299 16.19 18.63 -9.86
N PRO A 300 16.17 17.29 -9.65
CA PRO A 300 15.17 16.64 -8.81
C PRO A 300 15.11 17.14 -7.37
N THR A 301 16.13 17.83 -6.86
CA THR A 301 16.15 18.36 -5.48
C THR A 301 15.52 19.74 -5.33
N THR A 302 15.64 20.61 -6.35
CA THR A 302 15.19 22.01 -6.27
C THR A 302 13.86 22.25 -6.98
N ASP A 303 13.60 21.52 -8.07
CA ASP A 303 12.54 21.92 -9.01
C ASP A 303 11.17 21.30 -8.69
N ILE A 304 11.15 20.28 -7.82
CA ILE A 304 9.92 19.66 -7.34
C ILE A 304 9.64 20.22 -5.94
N PRO A 305 8.49 20.86 -5.66
CA PRO A 305 8.17 21.26 -4.29
C PRO A 305 7.74 20.05 -3.46
N ALA A 306 8.17 19.96 -2.20
CA ALA A 306 7.90 18.80 -1.33
C ALA A 306 6.39 18.57 -1.10
N ASN A 307 5.60 19.63 -1.03
CA ASN A 307 4.13 19.56 -0.90
C ASN A 307 3.41 19.01 -2.14
N ARG A 308 4.13 18.76 -3.25
CA ARG A 308 3.58 18.12 -4.46
C ARG A 308 3.88 16.62 -4.52
N LEU A 309 4.68 16.10 -3.61
CA LEU A 309 4.99 14.68 -3.50
C LEU A 309 3.93 13.99 -2.61
N ASP A 310 2.75 13.79 -3.19
CA ASP A 310 1.62 13.10 -2.54
C ASP A 310 1.51 11.66 -3.06
N SER A 311 1.43 10.68 -2.16
CA SER A 311 1.26 9.25 -2.50
C SER A 311 -0.09 8.94 -3.16
N ASP A 312 -1.10 9.80 -2.99
CA ASP A 312 -2.43 9.64 -3.61
C ASP A 312 -2.51 10.18 -5.05
N ALA A 313 -1.45 10.85 -5.53
CA ALA A 313 -1.34 11.46 -6.86
C ALA A 313 -0.51 10.58 -7.83
N PHE A 314 -0.75 10.72 -9.13
CA PHE A 314 0.08 10.03 -10.13
C PHE A 314 1.40 10.76 -10.37
N PHE A 315 1.45 12.06 -10.07
CA PHE A 315 2.60 12.93 -10.34
C PHE A 315 3.97 12.35 -9.92
N PRO A 316 4.20 11.85 -8.68
CA PRO A 316 5.52 11.35 -8.29
C PRO A 316 5.96 10.10 -9.06
N VAL A 317 5.01 9.22 -9.34
CA VAL A 317 5.25 8.00 -10.12
C VAL A 317 5.53 8.34 -11.59
N LEU A 318 4.81 9.33 -12.14
CA LEU A 318 5.02 9.80 -13.52
C LEU A 318 6.35 10.56 -13.68
N LEU A 319 6.80 11.30 -12.66
CA LEU A 319 8.16 11.85 -12.65
C LEU A 319 9.21 10.74 -12.78
N ALA A 320 9.08 9.66 -12.00
CA ALA A 320 9.99 8.52 -12.09
C ALA A 320 9.91 7.83 -13.45
N ALA A 321 8.69 7.67 -14.00
CA ALA A 321 8.44 7.06 -15.31
C ALA A 321 9.05 7.84 -16.47
N LEU A 322 9.01 9.18 -16.41
CA LEU A 322 9.50 10.06 -17.48
C LEU A 322 10.99 10.36 -17.37
N THR A 323 11.60 10.23 -16.19
CA THR A 323 13.03 10.52 -16.01
C THR A 323 13.88 9.42 -16.63
N THR A 324 14.55 9.73 -17.74
CA THR A 324 15.43 8.80 -18.47
C THR A 324 16.92 9.05 -18.27
N ASP A 325 17.31 10.14 -17.61
CA ASP A 325 18.70 10.37 -17.20
C ASP A 325 19.01 9.60 -15.92
N LEU A 326 20.16 8.92 -15.88
CA LEU A 326 20.52 8.01 -14.80
C LEU A 326 20.70 8.72 -13.46
N GLU A 327 21.44 9.83 -13.45
CA GLU A 327 21.81 10.54 -12.22
C GLU A 327 20.62 11.32 -11.66
N GLN A 328 19.80 11.90 -12.54
CA GLN A 328 18.54 12.52 -12.17
C GLN A 328 17.55 11.48 -11.64
N GLN A 329 17.39 10.32 -12.30
CA GLN A 329 16.49 9.27 -11.84
C GLN A 329 16.90 8.77 -10.45
N ARG A 330 18.20 8.56 -10.25
CA ARG A 330 18.74 8.14 -8.95
C ARG A 330 18.40 9.14 -7.84
N THR A 331 18.69 10.42 -8.08
CA THR A 331 18.44 11.50 -7.12
C THR A 331 16.95 11.65 -6.84
N LEU A 332 16.12 11.55 -7.89
CA LEU A 332 14.66 11.55 -7.78
C LEU A 332 14.17 10.40 -6.91
N LEU A 333 14.58 9.15 -7.17
CA LEU A 333 14.11 7.99 -6.41
C LEU A 333 14.48 8.10 -4.92
N THR A 334 15.69 8.56 -4.60
CA THR A 334 16.08 8.84 -3.20
C THR A 334 15.16 9.87 -2.57
N ARG A 335 14.80 10.93 -3.31
CA ARG A 335 13.85 11.93 -2.84
C ARG A 335 12.43 11.39 -2.66
N LEU A 336 11.98 10.47 -3.52
CA LEU A 336 10.64 9.87 -3.45
C LEU A 336 10.44 8.91 -2.26
N THR A 337 11.48 8.64 -1.48
CA THR A 337 11.35 7.91 -0.20
C THR A 337 10.45 8.64 0.82
N VAL A 338 10.21 9.95 0.64
CA VAL A 338 9.26 10.73 1.46
C VAL A 338 7.80 10.30 1.28
N LEU A 339 7.47 9.59 0.20
CA LEU A 339 6.11 9.10 -0.08
C LEU A 339 5.67 7.94 0.85
N GLY A 340 6.55 7.48 1.73
CA GLY A 340 6.37 6.25 2.47
C GLY A 340 6.74 5.01 1.64
N PHE A 341 6.65 3.84 2.27
CA PHE A 341 7.13 2.58 1.71
C PHE A 341 6.41 2.21 0.41
N ASP A 342 5.08 2.16 0.41
CA ASP A 342 4.28 1.80 -0.77
C ASP A 342 4.47 2.80 -1.92
N GLY A 343 4.52 4.10 -1.62
CA GLY A 343 4.74 5.15 -2.62
C GLY A 343 6.10 5.04 -3.29
N TYR A 344 7.16 4.79 -2.51
CA TYR A 344 8.50 4.55 -3.05
C TYR A 344 8.57 3.29 -3.91
N LEU A 345 8.00 2.18 -3.44
CA LEU A 345 7.96 0.92 -4.18
C LEU A 345 7.24 1.07 -5.52
N ASN A 346 6.15 1.83 -5.57
CA ASN A 346 5.48 2.17 -6.83
C ASN A 346 6.36 3.03 -7.74
N ALA A 347 7.07 4.03 -7.22
CA ALA A 347 7.98 4.85 -8.01
C ALA A 347 9.13 4.03 -8.62
N VAL A 348 9.72 3.11 -7.86
CA VAL A 348 10.76 2.19 -8.37
C VAL A 348 10.22 1.29 -9.46
N ARG A 349 9.02 0.71 -9.24
CA ARG A 349 8.37 -0.21 -10.19
C ARG A 349 8.07 0.43 -11.54
N PHE A 350 7.60 1.68 -11.56
CA PHE A 350 7.15 2.34 -12.79
C PHE A 350 8.17 3.32 -13.37
N ARG A 351 9.43 3.26 -12.93
CA ARG A 351 10.46 4.18 -13.41
C ARG A 351 10.75 3.98 -14.89
N GLY A 352 11.19 5.05 -15.53
CA GLY A 352 11.58 5.04 -16.94
C GLY A 352 12.83 4.20 -17.18
N ASN A 353 12.94 3.63 -18.38
CA ASN A 353 14.14 2.88 -18.77
C ASN A 353 15.29 3.83 -19.09
N ALA A 354 16.04 4.26 -18.07
CA ALA A 354 17.23 5.10 -18.22
C ALA A 354 18.42 4.34 -18.85
N PHE A 355 18.40 3.01 -18.84
CA PHE A 355 19.49 2.16 -19.34
C PHE A 355 19.72 2.27 -20.85
N ARG A 356 18.75 2.79 -21.63
CA ARG A 356 18.92 3.03 -23.07
C ARG A 356 20.17 3.87 -23.40
N GLN A 357 20.58 4.77 -22.51
CA GLN A 357 21.80 5.57 -22.67
C GLN A 357 23.08 4.75 -22.51
N LEU A 358 23.06 3.69 -21.69
CA LEU A 358 24.20 2.82 -21.41
C LEU A 358 24.32 1.63 -22.37
N ALA A 359 23.29 1.35 -23.17
CA ALA A 359 23.27 0.18 -24.06
C ALA A 359 24.49 0.09 -25.00
N HIS A 360 25.08 1.24 -25.34
CA HIS A 360 26.26 1.37 -26.22
C HIS A 360 27.61 1.49 -25.49
N HIS A 361 27.63 1.46 -24.15
CA HIS A 361 28.86 1.60 -23.36
C HIS A 361 29.59 0.25 -23.17
N ALA A 362 30.86 0.31 -22.79
CA ALA A 362 31.67 -0.87 -22.47
C ALA A 362 31.12 -1.63 -21.24
N SER A 363 31.32 -2.95 -21.18
CA SER A 363 30.77 -3.83 -20.13
C SER A 363 31.05 -3.35 -18.71
N GLY A 364 32.27 -2.89 -18.43
CA GLY A 364 32.64 -2.42 -17.08
C GLY A 364 31.90 -1.16 -16.61
N ALA A 365 31.48 -0.28 -17.53
CA ALA A 365 30.67 0.89 -17.18
C ALA A 365 29.23 0.48 -16.81
N ILE A 366 28.70 -0.54 -17.49
CA ILE A 366 27.38 -1.12 -17.22
C ILE A 366 27.38 -1.84 -15.87
N GLU A 367 28.40 -2.66 -15.60
CA GLU A 367 28.57 -3.36 -14.31
C GLU A 367 28.71 -2.36 -13.15
N SER A 368 29.51 -1.31 -13.32
CA SER A 368 29.69 -0.27 -12.30
C SER A 368 28.39 0.49 -12.02
N HIS A 369 27.63 0.82 -13.06
CA HIS A 369 26.33 1.48 -12.91
C HIS A 369 25.32 0.56 -12.22
N PHE A 370 25.26 -0.71 -12.64
CA PHE A 370 24.38 -1.71 -12.06
C PHE A 370 24.67 -1.93 -10.57
N ALA A 371 25.94 -2.09 -10.21
CA ALA A 371 26.40 -2.24 -8.82
C ALA A 371 25.95 -1.05 -7.97
N ARG A 372 26.08 0.17 -8.50
CA ARG A 372 25.65 1.40 -7.84
C ARG A 372 24.14 1.45 -7.66
N GLU A 373 23.34 1.15 -8.68
CA GLU A 373 21.88 1.11 -8.57
C GLU A 373 21.39 0.07 -7.56
N MET A 374 22.04 -1.09 -7.50
CA MET A 374 21.75 -2.14 -6.53
C MET A 374 22.02 -1.68 -5.10
N VAL A 375 23.19 -1.08 -4.85
CA VAL A 375 23.56 -0.53 -3.54
C VAL A 375 22.64 0.62 -3.16
N ASP A 376 22.40 1.57 -4.06
CA ASP A 376 21.57 2.74 -3.80
C ASP A 376 20.12 2.34 -3.49
N SER A 377 19.60 1.32 -4.16
CA SER A 377 18.27 0.77 -3.87
C SER A 377 18.19 0.13 -2.48
N PHE A 378 19.14 -0.76 -2.17
CA PHE A 378 19.22 -1.41 -0.87
C PHE A 378 19.36 -0.36 0.24
N MET A 379 20.35 0.52 0.11
CA MET A 379 20.70 1.50 1.13
C MET A 379 19.62 2.56 1.33
N ALA A 380 19.06 3.14 0.26
CA ALA A 380 18.00 4.14 0.39
C ALA A 380 16.76 3.55 1.06
N THR A 381 16.41 2.29 0.75
CA THR A 381 15.24 1.64 1.32
C THR A 381 15.49 1.21 2.76
N ALA A 382 16.62 0.54 3.04
CA ALA A 382 16.96 0.05 4.37
C ALA A 382 17.19 1.20 5.35
N SER A 383 17.96 2.23 4.97
CA SER A 383 18.20 3.38 5.86
C SER A 383 16.93 4.19 6.14
N ARG A 384 16.00 4.29 5.18
CA ARG A 384 14.77 5.05 5.37
C ARG A 384 13.72 4.29 6.17
N PHE A 385 13.45 3.04 5.79
CA PHE A 385 12.28 2.30 6.26
C PHE A 385 12.61 1.25 7.32
N PHE A 386 13.88 0.84 7.42
CA PHE A 386 14.38 -0.16 8.36
C PHE A 386 15.65 0.31 9.09
N PRO A 387 15.73 1.57 9.57
CA PRO A 387 16.98 2.15 10.07
C PRO A 387 17.62 1.34 11.20
N HIS A 388 16.80 0.80 12.11
CA HIS A 388 17.26 -0.01 13.23
C HIS A 388 17.79 -1.39 12.83
N LEU A 389 17.34 -1.90 11.68
CA LEU A 389 17.77 -3.19 11.14
C LEU A 389 18.93 -3.06 10.14
N LEU A 390 19.32 -1.84 9.74
CA LEU A 390 20.32 -1.64 8.67
C LEU A 390 21.62 -2.44 8.90
N PRO A 391 22.24 -2.43 10.09
CA PRO A 391 23.45 -3.22 10.33
C PRO A 391 23.23 -4.73 10.21
N ASP A 392 22.07 -5.21 10.63
CA ASP A 392 21.72 -6.64 10.62
C ASP A 392 21.31 -7.11 9.22
N LEU A 393 20.66 -6.24 8.44
CA LEU A 393 20.35 -6.47 7.04
C LEU A 393 21.64 -6.58 6.22
N ILE A 394 22.58 -5.66 6.42
CA ILE A 394 23.90 -5.72 5.77
C ILE A 394 24.65 -6.97 6.23
N GLY A 395 24.73 -7.22 7.55
CA GLY A 395 25.42 -8.41 8.07
C GLY A 395 24.82 -9.73 7.59
N THR A 396 23.51 -9.78 7.37
CA THR A 396 22.85 -10.95 6.78
C THR A 396 23.22 -11.15 5.30
N SER A 397 23.45 -10.05 4.58
CA SER A 397 23.86 -10.08 3.16
C SER A 397 25.36 -10.28 2.94
N THR A 398 26.22 -9.83 3.85
CA THR A 398 27.68 -9.79 3.65
C THR A 398 28.47 -10.62 4.66
N GLY A 399 27.83 -11.11 5.73
CA GLY A 399 28.48 -11.76 6.87
C GLY A 399 29.01 -10.78 7.93
N SER A 400 29.06 -9.47 7.64
CA SER A 400 29.63 -8.46 8.54
C SER A 400 28.66 -7.31 8.82
N ARG A 401 28.39 -7.03 10.10
CA ARG A 401 27.55 -5.89 10.50
C ARG A 401 28.24 -4.59 10.13
N SER A 402 27.59 -3.76 9.31
CA SER A 402 28.13 -2.47 8.85
C SER A 402 26.99 -1.52 8.53
N THR A 403 27.28 -0.24 8.36
CA THR A 403 26.35 0.76 7.81
C THR A 403 26.68 1.14 6.38
N ASN A 404 27.72 0.54 5.80
CA ASN A 404 28.18 0.76 4.45
C ASN A 404 28.06 -0.53 3.65
N LEU A 405 27.64 -0.39 2.39
CA LEU A 405 27.48 -1.50 1.47
C LEU A 405 28.09 -1.12 0.13
N GLN A 406 28.85 -2.05 -0.43
CA GLN A 406 29.37 -2.00 -1.79
C GLN A 406 28.96 -3.28 -2.53
N ALA A 407 29.09 -3.23 -3.85
CA ALA A 407 28.74 -4.33 -4.72
C ALA A 407 29.75 -4.53 -5.84
N ARG A 408 30.05 -5.79 -6.13
CA ARG A 408 30.73 -6.22 -7.35
C ARG A 408 29.71 -6.94 -8.22
N VAL A 409 29.73 -6.64 -9.51
CA VAL A 409 28.77 -7.19 -10.48
C VAL A 409 29.53 -7.65 -11.70
N GLU A 410 29.12 -8.80 -12.23
CA GLU A 410 29.64 -9.37 -13.46
C GLU A 410 28.46 -9.74 -14.37
N MET A 411 28.49 -9.23 -15.60
CA MET A 411 27.43 -9.45 -16.58
C MET A 411 28.00 -9.99 -17.89
N PRO A 412 27.55 -11.18 -18.35
CA PRO A 412 27.93 -11.65 -19.67
C PRO A 412 27.34 -10.76 -20.76
N PRO A 413 27.87 -10.81 -22.01
CA PRO A 413 27.43 -9.93 -23.10
C PRO A 413 25.94 -10.00 -23.42
N LYS A 414 25.31 -11.16 -23.20
CA LYS A 414 23.86 -11.36 -23.40
C LYS A 414 23.00 -10.80 -22.27
N ARG A 415 23.58 -10.46 -21.11
CA ARG A 415 22.94 -9.84 -19.94
C ARG A 415 21.68 -10.55 -19.43
N THR A 416 21.54 -11.83 -19.76
CA THR A 416 20.46 -12.71 -19.31
C THR A 416 20.76 -13.38 -17.98
N THR A 417 21.95 -13.13 -17.44
CA THR A 417 22.35 -13.51 -16.09
C THR A 417 23.13 -12.38 -15.46
N VAL A 418 23.08 -12.25 -14.15
CA VAL A 418 23.86 -11.30 -13.36
C VAL A 418 24.49 -12.05 -12.20
N GLY A 419 25.82 -12.06 -12.15
CA GLY A 419 26.58 -12.47 -10.97
C GLY A 419 26.88 -11.25 -10.11
N PHE A 420 26.68 -11.35 -8.80
CA PHE A 420 27.07 -10.27 -7.89
C PHE A 420 27.52 -10.78 -6.52
N ALA A 421 28.28 -9.93 -5.82
CA ALA A 421 28.63 -10.08 -4.42
C ALA A 421 28.52 -8.73 -3.71
N LEU A 422 28.08 -8.77 -2.45
CA LEU A 422 27.96 -7.61 -1.59
C LEU A 422 29.06 -7.65 -0.53
N TYR A 423 29.63 -6.49 -0.19
CA TYR A 423 30.73 -6.41 0.76
C TYR A 423 30.77 -5.05 1.48
N CYS A 424 31.48 -5.00 2.61
CA CYS A 424 31.55 -3.82 3.48
C CYS A 424 32.93 -3.13 3.52
N ASP A 425 34.00 -3.86 3.19
CA ASP A 425 35.40 -3.43 3.29
C ASP A 425 35.96 -2.97 1.92
N ASP A 426 37.20 -2.47 1.88
CA ASP A 426 37.80 -1.92 0.65
C ASP A 426 38.19 -2.99 -0.40
N ALA A 427 38.25 -4.27 -0.02
CA ALA A 427 38.58 -5.35 -0.93
C ALA A 427 37.31 -6.10 -1.38
N PRO A 428 37.00 -6.12 -2.69
CA PRO A 428 35.90 -6.93 -3.20
C PRO A 428 36.23 -8.43 -3.05
N PRO A 429 35.23 -9.28 -2.80
CA PRO A 429 35.44 -10.73 -2.74
C PRO A 429 35.91 -11.28 -4.09
N ASP A 430 36.68 -12.37 -4.04
CA ASP A 430 37.27 -13.00 -5.22
C ASP A 430 36.23 -13.64 -6.15
N GLN A 431 35.07 -14.04 -5.62
CA GLN A 431 33.99 -14.72 -6.35
C GLN A 431 32.64 -14.03 -6.13
N ASN A 432 31.71 -14.23 -7.07
CA ASN A 432 30.32 -13.81 -6.92
C ASN A 432 29.58 -14.81 -6.04
N ASP A 433 28.89 -14.33 -5.01
CA ASP A 433 28.15 -15.18 -4.07
C ASP A 433 26.73 -15.52 -4.56
N THR A 434 26.20 -14.72 -5.49
CA THR A 434 24.84 -14.90 -6.01
C THR A 434 24.81 -14.76 -7.53
N LEU A 435 24.05 -15.64 -8.19
CA LEU A 435 23.82 -15.63 -9.63
C LEU A 435 22.31 -15.60 -9.88
N ILE A 436 21.82 -14.57 -10.57
CA ILE A 436 20.42 -14.47 -11.00
C ILE A 436 20.37 -14.68 -12.51
N GLY A 437 19.45 -15.52 -12.97
CA GLY A 437 19.26 -15.82 -14.40
C GLY A 437 17.82 -15.62 -14.85
N GLY A 438 17.64 -15.24 -16.12
CA GLY A 438 16.34 -14.89 -16.67
C GLY A 438 16.33 -14.91 -18.19
N ARG A 439 15.13 -14.74 -18.77
CA ARG A 439 14.96 -14.63 -20.23
C ARG A 439 15.10 -13.19 -20.73
N GLU A 440 15.10 -12.22 -19.83
CA GLU A 440 15.12 -10.79 -20.12
C GLU A 440 16.53 -10.20 -19.94
N ASP A 441 16.76 -9.01 -20.51
CA ASP A 441 17.98 -8.23 -20.28
C ASP A 441 17.91 -7.58 -18.88
N PHE A 442 18.81 -7.99 -18.00
CA PHE A 442 18.88 -7.44 -16.65
C PHE A 442 19.50 -6.05 -16.60
N GLY A 443 20.08 -5.50 -17.67
CA GLY A 443 20.87 -4.27 -17.62
C GLY A 443 20.20 -3.08 -16.91
N SER A 444 18.87 -2.96 -16.97
CA SER A 444 18.10 -1.90 -16.29
C SER A 444 17.59 -2.25 -14.89
N GLN A 445 17.83 -3.48 -14.40
CA GLN A 445 17.18 -4.05 -13.21
C GLN A 445 18.00 -3.93 -11.91
N GLY A 446 19.08 -3.12 -11.90
CA GLY A 446 19.95 -2.97 -10.72
C GLY A 446 19.16 -2.58 -9.46
N ARG A 447 18.18 -1.69 -9.60
CA ARG A 447 17.32 -1.23 -8.49
C ARG A 447 16.46 -2.36 -7.92
N GLU A 448 15.80 -3.14 -8.79
CA GLU A 448 14.96 -4.28 -8.41
C GLU A 448 15.79 -5.37 -7.75
N ILE A 449 16.99 -5.65 -8.27
CA ILE A 449 17.90 -6.61 -7.64
C ILE A 449 18.32 -6.11 -6.25
N GLY A 450 18.57 -4.81 -6.07
CA GLY A 450 18.84 -4.25 -4.74
C GLY A 450 17.68 -4.45 -3.75
N LEU A 451 16.43 -4.25 -4.20
CA LEU A 451 15.24 -4.55 -3.39
C LEU A 451 15.06 -6.05 -3.13
N TYR A 452 15.40 -6.90 -4.09
CA TYR A 452 15.38 -8.36 -3.93
C TYR A 452 16.39 -8.82 -2.87
N VAL A 453 17.60 -8.27 -2.88
CA VAL A 453 18.60 -8.60 -1.86
C VAL A 453 18.15 -8.11 -0.49
N LEU A 454 17.59 -6.90 -0.39
CA LEU A 454 16.98 -6.40 0.84
C LEU A 454 15.84 -7.30 1.33
N GLN A 455 14.95 -7.72 0.43
CA GLN A 455 13.86 -8.64 0.72
C GLN A 455 14.38 -9.98 1.26
N ARG A 456 15.42 -10.55 0.65
CA ARG A 456 16.04 -11.80 1.10
C ARG A 456 16.69 -11.63 2.48
N ALA A 457 17.43 -10.55 2.70
CA ALA A 457 18.05 -10.26 3.99
C ALA A 457 17.00 -10.10 5.09
N LEU A 458 15.96 -9.30 4.84
CA LEU A 458 14.86 -9.11 5.76
C LEU A 458 14.10 -10.42 6.02
N GLY A 459 13.87 -11.22 4.97
CA GLY A 459 13.23 -12.52 5.08
C GLY A 459 14.03 -13.50 5.93
N GLN A 460 15.36 -13.51 5.81
CA GLN A 460 16.24 -14.31 6.65
C GLN A 460 16.26 -13.84 8.10
N LEU A 461 16.27 -12.53 8.36
CA LEU A 461 16.14 -11.99 9.73
C LEU A 461 14.82 -12.40 10.38
N ILE A 462 13.70 -12.26 9.65
CA ILE A 462 12.38 -12.69 10.12
C ILE A 462 12.36 -14.20 10.34
N GLU A 463 12.87 -14.99 9.39
CA GLU A 463 12.87 -16.45 9.49
C GLU A 463 13.74 -16.95 10.63
N ARG A 464 14.89 -16.33 10.90
CA ARG A 464 15.76 -16.69 12.03
C ARG A 464 15.27 -16.10 13.37
N SER A 465 14.19 -15.31 13.34
CA SER A 465 13.66 -14.60 14.50
C SER A 465 14.72 -13.70 15.16
N CYS A 466 15.60 -13.09 14.35
CA CYS A 466 16.67 -12.20 14.78
C CYS A 466 16.21 -10.73 14.86
N LEU A 467 14.93 -10.50 15.18
CA LEU A 467 14.37 -9.16 15.36
C LEU A 467 14.39 -8.79 16.85
N THR A 468 14.42 -7.49 17.13
CA THR A 468 14.28 -6.98 18.50
C THR A 468 12.80 -6.99 18.91
N GLY A 469 12.47 -7.08 20.19
CA GLY A 469 11.09 -6.97 20.65
C GLY A 469 11.03 -6.67 22.13
N GLY A 470 9.91 -7.00 22.75
CA GLY A 470 9.70 -6.87 24.18
C GLY A 470 9.74 -8.22 24.89
N PRO A 471 9.27 -8.26 26.14
CA PRO A 471 9.35 -9.46 26.98
C PRO A 471 8.66 -10.67 26.37
N VAL A 472 7.52 -10.49 25.68
CA VAL A 472 6.83 -11.63 25.06
C VAL A 472 7.68 -12.22 23.94
N TRP A 473 8.15 -11.40 23.00
CA TRP A 473 8.99 -11.86 21.89
C TRP A 473 10.28 -12.53 22.35
N HIS A 474 10.99 -11.93 23.32
CA HIS A 474 12.25 -12.50 23.85
C HIS A 474 12.02 -13.82 24.60
N GLN A 475 10.91 -13.97 25.32
CA GLN A 475 10.58 -15.26 25.97
C GLN A 475 10.34 -16.36 24.93
N GLU A 476 9.61 -16.04 23.86
CA GLU A 476 9.34 -17.01 22.80
C GLU A 476 10.62 -17.40 22.04
N ARG A 477 11.53 -16.44 21.78
CA ARG A 477 12.87 -16.70 21.20
C ARG A 477 13.71 -17.59 22.09
N LEU A 478 13.81 -17.27 23.38
CA LEU A 478 14.56 -18.06 24.36
C LEU A 478 14.05 -19.51 24.41
N LEU A 479 12.73 -19.69 24.54
CA LEU A 479 12.11 -21.02 24.55
C LEU A 479 12.38 -21.79 23.25
N GLY A 480 12.30 -21.12 22.10
CA GLY A 480 12.60 -21.74 20.80
C GLY A 480 14.04 -22.22 20.69
N ARG A 481 15.01 -21.38 21.11
CA ARG A 481 16.44 -21.70 21.08
C ARG A 481 16.82 -22.82 22.05
N LEU A 482 16.35 -22.74 23.30
CA LEU A 482 16.53 -23.80 24.30
C LEU A 482 15.97 -25.12 23.78
N ARG A 483 14.77 -25.12 23.19
CA ARG A 483 14.15 -26.31 22.62
C ARG A 483 15.01 -26.96 21.54
N VAL A 484 15.55 -26.19 20.60
CA VAL A 484 16.42 -26.71 19.52
C VAL A 484 17.63 -27.43 20.11
N LEU A 485 18.31 -26.78 21.06
CA LEU A 485 19.51 -27.30 21.71
C LEU A 485 19.22 -28.57 22.54
N LEU A 486 18.13 -28.56 23.32
CA LEU A 486 17.71 -29.71 24.13
C LEU A 486 17.36 -30.93 23.27
N ILE A 487 16.71 -30.73 22.13
CA ILE A 487 16.37 -31.82 21.19
C ILE A 487 17.60 -32.33 20.46
N ALA A 488 18.55 -31.44 20.15
CA ALA A 488 19.84 -31.83 19.58
C ALA A 488 20.74 -32.57 20.59
N GLY A 489 20.37 -32.62 21.87
CA GLY A 489 21.11 -33.33 22.91
C GLY A 489 22.42 -32.65 23.32
N THR A 490 22.51 -31.32 23.19
CA THR A 490 23.75 -30.56 23.44
C THR A 490 24.15 -30.43 24.93
N GLY A 491 23.44 -31.08 25.85
CA GLY A 491 23.79 -31.12 27.27
C GLY A 491 23.67 -29.78 28.01
N ILE A 492 22.75 -28.91 27.57
CA ILE A 492 22.56 -27.57 28.16
C ILE A 492 21.71 -27.58 29.43
N GLU A 493 21.71 -26.46 30.16
CA GLU A 493 20.80 -26.25 31.31
C GLU A 493 19.33 -26.41 30.91
N THR A 494 18.61 -27.28 31.63
CA THR A 494 17.23 -27.67 31.34
C THR A 494 16.20 -26.87 32.11
N SER A 495 16.62 -26.23 33.22
CA SER A 495 15.80 -25.37 34.07
C SER A 495 15.38 -24.10 33.33
N LEU A 496 14.14 -23.63 33.53
CA LEU A 496 13.66 -22.37 32.95
C LEU A 496 13.94 -21.13 33.81
N ASP A 497 14.51 -21.33 35.00
CA ASP A 497 15.00 -20.26 35.89
C ASP A 497 16.09 -19.42 35.21
N PHE A 498 15.87 -18.10 35.15
CA PHE A 498 16.76 -17.17 34.45
C PHE A 498 18.14 -17.07 35.09
N ARG A 499 18.23 -17.15 36.42
CA ARG A 499 19.52 -17.08 37.13
C ARG A 499 20.41 -18.27 36.77
N LYS A 500 19.84 -19.49 36.76
CA LYS A 500 20.57 -20.71 36.35
C LYS A 500 20.97 -20.65 34.88
N GLN A 501 20.04 -20.26 34.01
CA GLN A 501 20.32 -20.09 32.58
C GLN A 501 21.45 -19.08 32.35
N ARG A 502 21.39 -17.91 33.00
CA ARG A 502 22.44 -16.88 32.91
C ARG A 502 23.78 -17.38 33.41
N GLN A 503 23.82 -18.08 34.55
CA GLN A 503 25.05 -18.67 35.08
C GLN A 503 25.67 -19.68 34.10
N TYR A 504 24.83 -20.47 33.42
CA TYR A 504 25.27 -21.40 32.39
C TYR A 504 25.84 -20.65 31.17
N TRP A 505 25.05 -19.76 30.56
CA TRP A 505 25.43 -19.09 29.31
C TRP A 505 26.62 -18.14 29.45
N ASN A 506 26.80 -17.50 30.60
CA ASN A 506 27.97 -16.64 30.83
C ASN A 506 29.32 -17.38 30.71
N GLN A 507 29.34 -18.70 30.89
CA GLN A 507 30.56 -19.51 30.73
C GLN A 507 31.00 -19.64 29.26
N TYR A 508 30.08 -19.40 28.33
CA TYR A 508 30.26 -19.58 26.89
C TYR A 508 30.07 -18.26 26.12
N LYS A 509 30.24 -17.11 26.78
CA LYS A 509 30.01 -15.79 26.17
C LYS A 509 30.89 -15.61 24.92
N GLY A 510 30.28 -15.13 23.83
CA GLY A 510 30.94 -15.02 22.51
C GLY A 510 31.02 -16.31 21.69
N GLU A 511 30.57 -17.46 22.22
CA GLU A 511 30.53 -18.71 21.46
C GLU A 511 29.25 -18.84 20.61
N ILE A 512 29.31 -19.70 19.59
CA ILE A 512 28.19 -20.06 18.72
C ILE A 512 27.96 -21.57 18.80
N PHE A 513 26.77 -21.98 19.24
CA PHE A 513 26.37 -23.38 19.25
C PHE A 513 25.82 -23.75 17.88
N VAL A 514 26.48 -24.70 17.21
CA VAL A 514 26.04 -25.26 15.93
C VAL A 514 25.46 -26.64 16.18
N CYS A 515 24.20 -26.85 15.79
CA CYS A 515 23.57 -28.16 15.87
C CYS A 515 22.79 -28.49 14.59
N SER A 516 22.57 -29.78 14.35
CA SER A 516 21.87 -30.26 13.16
C SER A 516 20.62 -31.04 13.57
N LEU A 517 19.45 -30.57 13.15
CA LEU A 517 18.19 -31.30 13.31
C LEU A 517 17.61 -31.59 11.94
N PHE A 518 17.40 -32.88 11.63
CA PHE A 518 16.75 -33.32 10.39
C PHE A 518 17.33 -32.68 9.11
N ASN A 519 18.66 -32.70 8.97
CA ASN A 519 19.42 -32.11 7.85
C ASN A 519 19.34 -30.58 7.73
N ARG A 520 18.95 -29.88 8.80
CA ARG A 520 19.02 -28.42 8.89
C ARG A 520 20.02 -28.02 9.97
N HIS A 521 20.94 -27.12 9.61
CA HIS A 521 21.89 -26.52 10.55
C HIS A 521 21.23 -25.34 11.26
N TYR A 522 21.45 -25.30 12.57
CA TYR A 522 21.03 -24.21 13.45
C TYR A 522 22.27 -23.65 14.13
N GLU A 523 22.39 -22.33 14.07
CA GLU A 523 23.44 -21.57 14.73
C GLU A 523 22.78 -20.68 15.78
N ILE A 524 23.17 -20.84 17.03
CA ILE A 524 22.65 -20.08 18.16
C ILE A 524 23.83 -19.41 18.85
N ALA A 525 23.95 -18.09 18.69
CA ALA A 525 24.93 -17.29 19.42
C ALA A 525 24.57 -17.23 20.90
N VAL A 526 25.56 -17.38 21.78
CA VAL A 526 25.34 -17.28 23.22
C VAL A 526 24.98 -15.86 23.63
N ASP A 527 25.55 -14.86 22.96
CA ASP A 527 25.25 -13.45 23.21
C ASP A 527 23.77 -13.11 22.95
N ASP A 528 23.15 -13.80 21.99
CA ASP A 528 21.72 -13.68 21.70
C ASP A 528 20.85 -14.26 22.83
N MET A 529 21.28 -15.37 23.45
CA MET A 529 20.61 -15.96 24.61
C MET A 529 20.71 -15.05 25.84
N LEU A 530 21.89 -14.46 26.05
CA LEU A 530 22.13 -13.50 27.13
C LEU A 530 21.31 -12.22 26.92
N ALA A 531 21.19 -11.73 25.69
CA ALA A 531 20.35 -10.58 25.36
C ALA A 531 18.86 -10.86 25.62
N ASP A 532 18.36 -12.06 25.29
CA ASP A 532 16.99 -12.45 25.64
C ASP A 532 16.78 -12.44 27.17
N LEU A 533 17.73 -12.99 27.94
CA LEU A 533 17.67 -12.99 29.40
C LEU A 533 17.74 -11.59 30.02
N ASP A 534 18.55 -10.69 29.46
CA ASP A 534 18.65 -9.29 29.91
C ASP A 534 17.30 -8.56 29.80
N VAL A 535 16.60 -8.74 28.68
CA VAL A 535 15.27 -8.13 28.48
C VAL A 535 14.24 -8.73 29.45
N LEU A 536 14.26 -10.05 29.63
CA LEU A 536 13.28 -10.75 30.48
C LEU A 536 13.47 -10.44 31.97
N GLU A 537 14.71 -10.39 32.46
CA GLU A 537 15.02 -9.98 33.83
C GLU A 537 14.75 -8.48 34.04
N GLY A 538 15.06 -7.64 33.06
CA GLY A 538 14.74 -6.21 33.08
C GLY A 538 13.23 -5.92 33.18
N ALA A 539 12.39 -6.84 32.65
CA ALA A 539 10.94 -6.81 32.79
C ALA A 539 10.43 -7.39 34.12
N GLY A 540 11.33 -7.84 35.01
CA GLY A 540 11.00 -8.39 36.32
C GLY A 540 10.66 -9.89 36.32
N GLY A 541 10.91 -10.61 35.23
CA GLY A 541 10.72 -12.06 35.18
C GLY A 541 11.83 -12.81 35.93
N THR A 542 11.51 -14.00 36.44
CA THR A 542 12.47 -14.89 37.13
C THR A 542 12.65 -16.25 36.44
N GLU A 543 11.69 -16.64 35.60
CA GLU A 543 11.70 -17.89 34.84
C GLU A 543 10.93 -17.74 33.52
N ALA A 544 11.26 -18.57 32.53
CA ALA A 544 10.47 -18.69 31.31
C ALA A 544 9.25 -19.59 31.57
N ALA A 545 8.06 -19.15 31.16
CA ALA A 545 6.84 -19.94 31.29
C ALA A 545 6.55 -20.76 30.01
N VAL A 546 6.36 -22.07 30.15
CA VAL A 546 5.82 -22.96 29.11
C VAL A 546 4.29 -22.92 29.17
N TRP A 547 3.73 -21.78 28.76
CA TRP A 547 2.33 -21.43 28.95
C TRP A 547 1.33 -22.35 28.23
N TRP A 548 1.78 -23.13 27.24
CA TRP A 548 0.93 -24.09 26.52
C TRP A 548 0.86 -25.48 27.18
N ASN A 549 1.73 -25.76 28.14
CA ASN A 549 1.77 -27.00 28.89
C ASN A 549 2.39 -26.72 30.27
N PRO A 550 1.62 -26.13 31.20
CA PRO A 550 2.14 -25.61 32.46
C PRO A 550 2.56 -26.72 33.44
N ASP A 551 2.23 -27.98 33.15
CA ASP A 551 2.73 -29.12 33.89
C ASP A 551 4.24 -29.26 33.60
N ASN A 552 5.06 -28.64 34.48
CA ASN A 552 6.54 -28.60 34.51
C ASN A 552 7.20 -29.99 34.65
N GLY A 553 6.76 -30.97 33.90
CA GLY A 553 7.40 -32.28 33.83
C GLY A 553 8.76 -32.19 33.14
N ASN A 554 9.64 -33.12 33.50
CA ASN A 554 10.87 -33.37 32.75
C ASN A 554 10.51 -33.51 31.25
N SER A 555 11.20 -32.77 30.38
CA SER A 555 11.00 -32.75 28.92
C SER A 555 9.87 -31.85 28.35
N TRP A 556 9.65 -30.66 28.91
CA TRP A 556 8.73 -29.65 28.36
C TRP A 556 8.95 -29.35 26.86
N TRP A 557 10.20 -29.45 26.38
CA TRP A 557 10.59 -29.19 25.00
C TRP A 557 10.01 -30.19 23.98
N LEU A 558 9.51 -31.34 24.41
CA LEU A 558 8.86 -32.35 23.55
C LEU A 558 7.34 -32.27 23.55
N ARG A 559 6.73 -31.50 24.46
CA ARG A 559 5.29 -31.51 24.68
C ARG A 559 4.57 -30.54 23.75
N ASP A 560 3.43 -30.99 23.24
CA ASP A 560 2.47 -30.13 22.55
C ASP A 560 1.51 -29.46 23.56
N TRP A 561 0.64 -28.59 23.06
CA TRP A 561 -0.42 -27.95 23.83
C TRP A 561 -1.40 -28.99 24.40
N ASP A 562 -1.81 -28.76 25.65
CA ASP A 562 -2.71 -29.61 26.45
C ASP A 562 -4.21 -29.52 26.07
N GLU A 563 -4.54 -28.87 24.95
CA GLU A 563 -5.91 -28.59 24.51
C GLU A 563 -6.75 -27.72 25.47
N SER A 564 -6.15 -27.06 26.48
CA SER A 564 -6.85 -26.18 27.43
C SER A 564 -7.26 -24.83 26.82
N ASP A 565 -8.39 -24.28 27.29
CA ASP A 565 -8.87 -22.94 26.87
C ASP A 565 -7.86 -21.84 27.22
N GLU A 566 -7.15 -21.98 28.35
CA GLU A 566 -6.16 -20.99 28.79
C GLU A 566 -4.99 -20.90 27.82
N ALA A 567 -4.48 -22.02 27.34
CA ALA A 567 -3.38 -21.98 26.38
C ALA A 567 -3.80 -21.46 24.99
N LEU A 568 -5.05 -21.66 24.54
CA LEU A 568 -5.56 -20.94 23.36
C LEU A 568 -5.65 -19.43 23.59
N ARG A 569 -6.13 -19.02 24.76
CA ARG A 569 -6.17 -17.60 25.16
C ARG A 569 -4.77 -16.99 25.13
N GLN A 570 -3.81 -17.63 25.79
CA GLN A 570 -2.41 -17.20 25.81
C GLN A 570 -1.81 -17.16 24.40
N TYR A 571 -2.08 -18.16 23.56
CA TYR A 571 -1.60 -18.17 22.18
C TYR A 571 -2.01 -16.92 21.41
N ILE A 572 -3.31 -16.61 21.41
CA ILE A 572 -3.85 -15.46 20.67
C ILE A 572 -3.35 -14.13 21.27
N MET A 573 -3.36 -14.00 22.60
CA MET A 573 -2.87 -12.78 23.27
C MET A 573 -1.39 -12.54 22.99
N ARG A 574 -0.56 -13.59 23.07
CA ARG A 574 0.89 -13.50 22.88
C ARG A 574 1.26 -13.22 21.43
N ILE A 575 0.47 -13.68 20.44
CA ILE A 575 0.67 -13.28 19.03
C ILE A 575 0.54 -11.77 18.87
N ASP A 576 -0.58 -11.19 19.32
CA ASP A 576 -0.83 -9.77 19.13
C ASP A 576 0.18 -8.93 19.94
N ALA A 577 0.55 -9.36 21.16
CA ALA A 577 1.57 -8.70 21.96
C ALA A 577 2.97 -8.77 21.31
N ALA A 578 3.44 -9.96 20.94
CA ALA A 578 4.75 -10.13 20.32
C ALA A 578 4.85 -9.44 18.95
N TYR A 579 3.77 -9.47 18.16
CA TYR A 579 3.72 -8.73 16.89
C TYR A 579 3.84 -7.22 17.12
N ALA A 580 3.08 -6.65 18.07
CA ALA A 580 3.14 -5.23 18.41
C ALA A 580 4.54 -4.83 18.91
N GLU A 581 5.15 -5.64 19.78
CA GLU A 581 6.51 -5.45 20.27
C GLU A 581 7.53 -5.39 19.11
N VAL A 582 7.49 -6.37 18.19
CA VAL A 582 8.40 -6.42 17.05
C VAL A 582 8.19 -5.25 16.10
N VAL A 583 6.94 -4.86 15.81
CA VAL A 583 6.67 -3.71 14.94
C VAL A 583 7.17 -2.41 15.58
N ALA A 584 6.90 -2.20 16.87
CA ALA A 584 7.35 -1.01 17.59
C ALA A 584 8.87 -0.89 17.67
N SER A 585 9.61 -2.01 17.75
CA SER A 585 11.07 -1.98 17.86
C SER A 585 11.80 -1.91 16.51
N ASN A 586 11.24 -2.46 15.43
CA ASN A 586 12.00 -2.64 14.18
C ASN A 586 11.36 -1.99 12.95
N PHE A 587 10.05 -1.73 12.97
CA PHE A 587 9.27 -1.37 11.78
C PHE A 587 8.46 -0.08 11.98
N THR A 588 8.95 0.84 12.81
CA THR A 588 8.28 2.11 13.14
C THR A 588 7.90 2.94 11.91
N GLU A 589 8.80 3.05 10.95
CA GLU A 589 8.62 3.84 9.72
C GLU A 589 7.57 3.25 8.77
N VAL A 590 7.28 1.96 8.89
CA VAL A 590 6.29 1.24 8.03
C VAL A 590 5.10 0.72 8.83
N ALA A 591 5.02 0.98 10.14
CA ALA A 591 3.97 0.49 11.01
C ALA A 591 2.56 0.91 10.55
N GLY A 592 2.45 2.04 9.86
CA GLY A 592 1.21 2.57 9.29
C GLY A 592 0.73 1.87 8.00
N THR A 593 1.53 0.99 7.40
CA THR A 593 1.16 0.18 6.21
C THR A 593 0.92 -1.30 6.57
N LEU A 594 1.23 -1.70 7.81
CA LEU A 594 1.08 -3.07 8.29
C LEU A 594 -0.36 -3.33 8.76
N SER A 595 -1.11 -4.13 7.99
CA SER A 595 -2.54 -4.33 8.21
C SER A 595 -2.88 -4.89 9.59
N THR A 596 -2.05 -5.79 10.11
CA THR A 596 -2.20 -6.36 11.46
C THR A 596 -1.94 -5.32 12.53
N ASN A 597 -0.92 -4.47 12.38
CA ASN A 597 -0.59 -3.43 13.35
C ASN A 597 -1.71 -2.40 13.48
N LEU A 598 -2.28 -1.99 12.35
CA LEU A 598 -3.31 -0.95 12.27
C LEU A 598 -4.59 -1.25 13.08
N VAL A 599 -4.88 -2.54 13.33
CA VAL A 599 -6.09 -2.97 14.04
C VAL A 599 -5.86 -3.28 15.53
N LEU A 600 -4.62 -3.21 16.02
CA LEU A 600 -4.29 -3.44 17.44
C LEU A 600 -4.58 -2.20 18.31
N PRO A 601 -4.85 -2.37 19.62
CA PRO A 601 -5.22 -3.61 20.31
C PRO A 601 -6.64 -4.11 19.96
N ARG A 602 -6.85 -5.44 20.04
CA ARG A 602 -8.14 -6.09 19.74
C ARG A 602 -8.43 -7.25 20.69
N ALA A 603 -9.71 -7.48 20.97
CA ALA A 603 -10.24 -8.63 21.68
C ALA A 603 -10.63 -9.73 20.67
N TRP A 604 -10.83 -10.97 21.15
CA TRP A 604 -11.08 -12.13 20.31
C TRP A 604 -12.19 -13.03 20.85
N ASP A 605 -13.00 -13.52 19.92
CA ASP A 605 -13.91 -14.66 20.09
C ASP A 605 -13.36 -15.85 19.28
N VAL A 606 -12.93 -16.89 19.98
CA VAL A 606 -12.23 -18.06 19.42
C VAL A 606 -13.13 -19.27 19.49
N TYR A 607 -13.57 -19.77 18.35
CA TYR A 607 -14.40 -20.95 18.21
C TYR A 607 -13.52 -22.17 17.92
N PHE A 608 -13.34 -23.03 18.92
CA PHE A 608 -12.50 -24.22 18.86
C PHE A 608 -13.34 -25.47 18.58
N GLN A 609 -12.95 -26.20 17.52
CA GLN A 609 -13.56 -27.47 17.12
C GLN A 609 -12.54 -28.59 17.28
N PRO A 610 -12.64 -29.40 18.36
CA PRO A 610 -11.82 -30.60 18.48
C PRO A 610 -12.17 -31.58 17.36
N ARG A 611 -11.15 -32.17 16.74
CA ARG A 611 -11.35 -33.20 15.71
C ARG A 611 -10.84 -34.54 16.20
N HIS A 612 -11.76 -35.49 16.37
CA HIS A 612 -11.46 -36.84 16.87
C HIS A 612 -11.17 -37.85 15.74
N ASP A 613 -11.24 -37.44 14.48
CA ASP A 613 -11.05 -38.29 13.28
C ASP A 613 -9.59 -38.36 12.81
N GLY A 614 -8.62 -38.00 13.68
CA GLY A 614 -7.21 -37.90 13.34
C GLY A 614 -6.84 -36.67 12.50
N ARG A 615 -7.82 -35.79 12.18
CA ARG A 615 -7.54 -34.48 11.58
C ARG A 615 -7.15 -33.49 12.67
N ARG A 616 -6.41 -32.45 12.27
CA ARG A 616 -6.00 -31.38 13.20
C ARG A 616 -7.20 -30.63 13.75
N ASN A 617 -7.10 -30.23 15.01
CA ASN A 617 -8.05 -29.32 15.65
C ASN A 617 -8.20 -28.05 14.80
N TRP A 618 -9.42 -27.52 14.76
CA TRP A 618 -9.76 -26.38 13.91
C TRP A 618 -10.19 -25.19 14.77
N VAL A 619 -9.73 -23.99 14.41
CA VAL A 619 -10.10 -22.75 15.07
C VAL A 619 -10.65 -21.77 14.06
N THR A 620 -11.71 -21.07 14.46
CA THR A 620 -12.16 -19.84 13.82
C THR A 620 -12.08 -18.72 14.84
N ALA A 621 -11.24 -17.72 14.59
CA ALA A 621 -11.00 -16.60 15.49
C ALA A 621 -11.48 -15.30 14.85
N ILE A 622 -12.44 -14.67 15.52
CA ILE A 622 -13.06 -13.40 15.15
C ILE A 622 -12.56 -12.34 16.12
N TRP A 623 -12.21 -11.15 15.65
CA TRP A 623 -11.67 -10.10 16.49
C TRP A 623 -12.56 -8.85 16.54
N HIS A 624 -12.40 -8.08 17.61
CA HIS A 624 -13.12 -6.84 17.87
C HIS A 624 -12.13 -5.75 18.32
N PRO A 625 -12.19 -4.53 17.79
CA PRO A 625 -11.27 -3.47 18.20
C PRO A 625 -11.57 -3.00 19.62
N VAL A 626 -10.53 -2.82 20.44
CA VAL A 626 -10.66 -2.28 21.80
C VAL A 626 -9.78 -1.06 21.97
N GLU A 627 -10.13 -0.14 22.87
CA GLU A 627 -9.40 1.13 23.02
C GLU A 627 -7.99 0.90 23.59
N ARG A 628 -7.88 0.09 24.65
CA ARG A 628 -6.63 -0.09 25.42
C ARG A 628 -6.21 -1.55 25.46
N CYS A 629 -4.91 -1.80 25.66
CA CYS A 629 -4.39 -3.16 25.87
C CYS A 629 -5.02 -3.84 27.10
N ALA A 630 -5.42 -3.08 28.11
CA ALA A 630 -6.11 -3.59 29.30
C ALA A 630 -7.50 -4.17 28.99
N ASP A 631 -8.10 -3.77 27.87
CA ASP A 631 -9.43 -4.24 27.42
C ASP A 631 -9.34 -5.48 26.53
N VAL A 632 -8.12 -5.94 26.19
CA VAL A 632 -7.90 -7.14 25.38
C VAL A 632 -8.37 -8.35 26.15
N ASN A 633 -9.36 -9.05 25.61
CA ASN A 633 -9.90 -10.27 26.18
C ASN A 633 -10.04 -11.33 25.08
N VAL A 634 -9.72 -12.58 25.38
CA VAL A 634 -9.91 -13.71 24.49
C VAL A 634 -10.90 -14.70 25.12
N LYS A 635 -12.06 -14.80 24.49
CA LYS A 635 -13.12 -15.75 24.85
C LYS A 635 -12.99 -16.99 23.98
N VAL A 636 -13.02 -18.16 24.60
CA VAL A 636 -12.95 -19.45 23.90
C VAL A 636 -14.32 -20.12 23.98
N PHE A 637 -14.85 -20.52 22.84
CA PHE A 637 -16.10 -21.23 22.69
C PHE A 637 -15.80 -22.61 22.09
N ARG A 638 -16.29 -23.67 22.73
CA ARG A 638 -16.16 -25.04 22.20
C ARG A 638 -17.31 -25.31 21.24
N GLY A 639 -16.99 -25.47 19.96
CA GLY A 639 -17.96 -25.68 18.87
C GLY A 639 -17.66 -24.83 17.63
N PRO A 640 -18.44 -25.01 16.54
CA PRO A 640 -18.29 -24.20 15.35
C PRO A 640 -18.77 -22.77 15.55
N ALA A 641 -18.18 -21.82 14.82
CA ALA A 641 -18.68 -20.45 14.78
C ALA A 641 -20.10 -20.42 14.18
N PRO A 642 -21.02 -19.59 14.72
CA PRO A 642 -22.31 -19.32 14.09
C PRO A 642 -22.13 -18.97 12.61
N LYS A 643 -22.90 -19.61 11.73
CA LYS A 643 -22.76 -19.43 10.27
C LYS A 643 -22.94 -17.96 9.88
N GLU A 644 -23.82 -17.27 10.59
CA GLU A 644 -24.15 -15.86 10.41
C GLU A 644 -22.93 -14.96 10.62
N LEU A 645 -21.97 -15.31 11.47
CA LEU A 645 -20.77 -14.49 11.75
C LEU A 645 -19.66 -14.65 10.69
N THR A 646 -19.73 -15.70 9.88
CA THR A 646 -18.70 -16.00 8.86
C THR A 646 -19.09 -15.54 7.46
N ARG A 647 -20.31 -15.00 7.29
CA ARG A 647 -20.75 -14.44 6.01
C ARG A 647 -20.30 -12.99 5.86
N PHE A 648 -20.01 -12.58 4.62
CA PHE A 648 -19.63 -11.20 4.29
C PHE A 648 -20.72 -10.17 4.60
N ASP A 649 -22.00 -10.59 4.65
CA ASP A 649 -23.14 -9.76 5.04
C ASP A 649 -23.42 -9.80 6.55
N SER A 650 -22.50 -10.34 7.34
CA SER A 650 -22.65 -10.39 8.79
C SER A 650 -22.55 -9.00 9.41
N ALA A 651 -23.36 -8.76 10.45
CA ALA A 651 -23.31 -7.54 11.26
C ALA A 651 -21.91 -7.30 11.87
N TRP A 652 -21.10 -8.35 12.03
CA TRP A 652 -19.75 -8.26 12.58
C TRP A 652 -18.83 -7.34 11.76
N PHE A 653 -18.89 -7.37 10.42
CA PHE A 653 -18.07 -6.49 9.58
C PHE A 653 -18.42 -5.01 9.79
N ASP A 654 -19.72 -4.71 9.86
CA ASP A 654 -20.23 -3.35 10.07
C ASP A 654 -19.92 -2.85 11.49
N GLU A 655 -20.12 -3.68 12.51
CA GLU A 655 -19.81 -3.36 13.91
C GLU A 655 -18.31 -3.12 14.12
N THR A 656 -17.46 -3.99 13.55
CA THR A 656 -16.00 -3.85 13.61
C THR A 656 -15.53 -2.58 12.91
N THR A 657 -16.09 -2.29 11.73
CA THR A 657 -15.81 -1.07 10.98
C THR A 657 -16.20 0.17 11.78
N ALA A 658 -17.42 0.20 12.32
CA ALA A 658 -17.91 1.31 13.14
C ALA A 658 -17.03 1.51 14.38
N LYS A 659 -16.60 0.42 15.02
CA LYS A 659 -15.72 0.49 16.19
C LYS A 659 -14.33 1.00 15.84
N LEU A 660 -13.70 0.55 14.75
CA LEU A 660 -12.41 1.08 14.29
C LEU A 660 -12.48 2.58 13.99
N ARG A 661 -13.56 3.02 13.33
CA ARG A 661 -13.81 4.45 13.08
C ARG A 661 -13.94 5.23 14.38
N SER A 662 -14.71 4.73 15.35
CA SER A 662 -14.87 5.39 16.65
C SER A 662 -13.55 5.52 17.43
N LEU A 663 -12.60 4.62 17.19
CA LEU A 663 -11.25 4.64 17.77
C LEU A 663 -10.24 5.41 16.91
N ASN A 664 -10.68 6.04 15.82
CA ASN A 664 -9.84 6.73 14.83
C ASN A 664 -8.71 5.84 14.27
N ARG A 665 -8.98 4.54 14.07
CA ARG A 665 -8.01 3.59 13.51
C ARG A 665 -8.20 3.41 12.01
N ARG A 666 -7.09 3.42 11.29
CA ARG A 666 -7.06 3.06 9.86
C ARG A 666 -7.13 1.55 9.72
N PHE A 667 -7.66 1.06 8.61
CA PHE A 667 -7.63 -0.36 8.27
C PHE A 667 -7.78 -0.52 6.76
N HIS A 668 -7.18 -1.57 6.20
CA HIS A 668 -7.29 -1.90 4.77
C HIS A 668 -8.35 -2.97 4.54
N THR A 669 -8.31 -4.02 5.34
CA THR A 669 -9.19 -5.18 5.23
C THR A 669 -9.63 -5.61 6.62
N ILE A 670 -10.86 -6.10 6.72
CA ILE A 670 -11.36 -6.81 7.89
C ILE A 670 -11.43 -8.27 7.47
N ALA A 671 -10.76 -9.14 8.22
CA ALA A 671 -10.74 -10.57 7.95
C ALA A 671 -10.71 -11.33 9.27
N TYR A 672 -11.43 -12.44 9.35
CA TYR A 672 -11.32 -13.37 10.47
C TYR A 672 -10.29 -14.46 10.12
N HIS A 673 -9.71 -15.09 11.15
CA HIS A 673 -8.81 -16.22 10.96
C HIS A 673 -9.60 -17.53 11.04
N SER A 674 -9.36 -18.46 10.13
CA SER A 674 -9.93 -19.81 10.20
C SER A 674 -8.93 -20.82 9.65
N GLY A 675 -8.60 -21.84 10.45
CA GLY A 675 -7.55 -22.77 10.08
C GLY A 675 -7.32 -23.88 11.11
N ALA A 676 -6.40 -24.77 10.79
CA ALA A 676 -5.91 -25.76 11.74
C ALA A 676 -5.06 -25.08 12.81
N VAL A 677 -5.25 -25.47 14.08
CA VAL A 677 -4.38 -25.02 15.18
C VAL A 677 -2.95 -25.51 14.91
N PRO A 678 -1.93 -24.63 14.99
CA PRO A 678 -0.55 -25.04 14.81
C PRO A 678 -0.08 -25.96 15.95
N SER A 679 0.99 -26.71 15.72
CA SER A 679 1.65 -27.43 16.81
C SER A 679 2.50 -26.46 17.66
N PHE A 680 2.43 -26.64 18.96
CA PHE A 680 3.17 -25.92 19.99
C PHE A 680 4.45 -26.67 20.38
N SER A 681 4.61 -27.91 19.94
CA SER A 681 5.74 -28.79 20.23
C SER A 681 7.03 -28.41 19.50
N GLY A 682 7.07 -27.30 18.74
CA GLY A 682 8.21 -26.94 17.89
C GLY A 682 8.23 -27.62 16.52
N ARG A 683 7.13 -28.26 16.12
CA ARG A 683 6.96 -28.85 14.78
C ARG A 683 6.24 -27.89 13.83
N ALA A 684 6.82 -27.71 12.65
CA ALA A 684 6.19 -27.02 11.53
C ALA A 684 4.98 -27.83 11.00
N PRO A 685 4.10 -27.22 10.19
CA PRO A 685 2.97 -27.93 9.57
C PRO A 685 3.36 -29.18 8.76
N THR A 686 4.60 -29.22 8.25
CA THR A 686 5.19 -30.35 7.53
C THR A 686 5.61 -31.51 8.46
N GLY A 687 5.47 -31.36 9.78
CA GLY A 687 5.90 -32.31 10.80
C GLY A 687 7.38 -32.21 11.18
N ARG A 688 8.17 -31.43 10.44
CA ARG A 688 9.58 -31.17 10.70
C ARG A 688 9.77 -30.30 11.94
N HIS A 689 10.82 -30.56 12.71
CA HIS A 689 11.12 -29.78 13.90
C HIS A 689 11.87 -28.49 13.52
N ASP A 690 11.31 -27.32 13.83
CA ASP A 690 11.93 -26.01 13.59
C ASP A 690 12.29 -25.27 14.89
N GLY A 691 11.91 -25.82 16.05
CA GLY A 691 12.21 -25.22 17.36
C GLY A 691 11.27 -24.10 17.77
N LYS A 692 10.74 -23.35 16.79
CA LYS A 692 9.93 -22.17 17.02
C LYS A 692 8.67 -22.50 17.81
N THR A 693 8.32 -21.62 18.74
CA THR A 693 7.00 -21.65 19.36
C THR A 693 5.92 -21.30 18.34
N ALA A 694 4.67 -21.65 18.64
CA ALA A 694 3.55 -21.32 17.75
C ALA A 694 3.41 -19.80 17.55
N VAL A 695 3.72 -19.00 18.58
CA VAL A 695 3.70 -17.54 18.54
C VAL A 695 4.77 -17.00 17.59
N LEU A 696 6.03 -17.44 17.73
CA LEU A 696 7.11 -17.01 16.82
C LEU A 696 6.74 -17.29 15.37
N ARG A 697 6.23 -18.49 15.09
CA ARG A 697 5.88 -18.91 13.73
C ARG A 697 4.81 -18.01 13.12
N GLU A 698 3.75 -17.74 13.87
CA GLU A 698 2.65 -16.87 13.42
C GLU A 698 3.11 -15.42 13.20
N VAL A 699 3.87 -14.85 14.15
CA VAL A 699 4.38 -13.47 14.02
C VAL A 699 5.31 -13.35 12.81
N CYS A 700 6.26 -14.28 12.65
CA CYS A 700 7.13 -14.32 11.48
C CYS A 700 6.33 -14.45 10.18
N GLN A 701 5.33 -15.33 10.13
CA GLN A 701 4.51 -15.54 8.93
C GLN A 701 3.71 -14.28 8.56
N ARG A 702 3.13 -13.57 9.55
CA ARG A 702 2.43 -12.30 9.30
C ARG A 702 3.35 -11.22 8.77
N LEU A 703 4.53 -11.05 9.38
CA LEU A 703 5.54 -10.10 8.90
C LEU A 703 6.03 -10.45 7.49
N GLN A 704 6.26 -11.73 7.20
CA GLN A 704 6.62 -12.18 5.85
C GLN A 704 5.53 -11.82 4.83
N THR A 705 4.27 -12.10 5.15
CA THR A 705 3.12 -11.81 4.27
C THR A 705 2.95 -10.32 4.04
N GLU A 706 3.05 -9.49 5.08
CA GLU A 706 2.78 -8.05 4.95
C GLU A 706 3.94 -7.27 4.33
N LEU A 707 5.20 -7.58 4.68
CA LEU A 707 6.38 -6.84 4.20
C LEU A 707 6.98 -7.44 2.93
N LEU A 708 7.20 -8.76 2.90
CA LEU A 708 7.93 -9.37 1.79
C LEU A 708 7.09 -9.47 0.53
N ASP A 709 5.77 -9.64 0.63
CA ASP A 709 4.91 -9.65 -0.56
C ASP A 709 4.75 -8.26 -1.20
N GLN A 710 4.96 -7.19 -0.42
CA GLN A 710 5.07 -5.82 -0.94
C GLN A 710 6.40 -5.62 -1.69
N LEU A 711 7.53 -6.12 -1.18
CA LEU A 711 8.81 -6.05 -1.89
C LEU A 711 8.83 -6.95 -3.13
N ARG A 712 8.37 -8.20 -3.00
CA ARG A 712 8.26 -9.20 -4.09
C ARG A 712 7.45 -8.67 -5.27
N ALA A 713 6.47 -7.83 -4.97
CA ALA A 713 5.68 -7.10 -5.96
C ALA A 713 6.55 -6.38 -6.99
N VAL A 714 7.57 -5.66 -6.51
CA VAL A 714 8.39 -4.76 -7.31
C VAL A 714 9.49 -5.53 -8.01
N THR A 715 10.07 -6.52 -7.32
CA THR A 715 11.24 -7.23 -7.83
C THR A 715 10.89 -8.12 -9.02
N GLY A 716 9.74 -8.80 -9.01
CA GLY A 716 9.34 -9.71 -10.09
C GLY A 716 10.25 -10.94 -10.27
N ILE A 717 11.24 -11.09 -9.38
CA ILE A 717 12.19 -12.20 -9.38
C ILE A 717 11.51 -13.37 -8.62
N PRO A 718 11.30 -14.53 -9.27
CA PRO A 718 10.71 -15.68 -8.61
C PRO A 718 11.57 -16.09 -7.41
N SER A 719 10.94 -16.51 -6.30
CA SER A 719 11.69 -17.06 -5.19
C SER A 719 12.38 -18.35 -5.63
N GLU A 720 13.64 -18.51 -5.23
CA GLU A 720 14.31 -19.80 -5.22
C GLU A 720 13.62 -20.65 -4.15
N ASP A 721 12.53 -21.32 -4.52
CA ASP A 721 11.86 -22.35 -3.70
C ASP A 721 12.56 -23.70 -3.82
#